data_AF-A0A1L7X4N2-F1
#
_entry.id   AF-A0A1L7X4N2-F1
#
_cell.length_a   1.000
_cell.length_b   1.000
_cell.length_c   1.000
_cell.angle_alpha   90.00
_cell.angle_beta   90.00
_cell.angle_gamma   90.00
#
_symmetry.space_group_name_H-M   'P 1'
#
loop_
_entity.id
_entity.type
_entity.pdbx_description
1 polymer ?
#
loop_
_entity_poly.entity_id
_entity_poly.type
_entity_poly.pdbx_seq_one_letter_code
_entity_poly.pdbx_strand_id
1 'polypeptide(L)'
;MPRFVFKMQLGQRKLLVLIAFVLPHLCSGQDPVRPYPLPDEYLSTTSILDHQSYISSLDDKQWYLDNIPFVDLPDKNIQDVYYYRTSVLKRHLKYSHGGHGWLFTEFIHPVSWASKLQTIPDSAAHQILEGRWLRDPDYTKDLIDLYMRAGIEALGGISYTHYIHRAILEHAWATGDTDFLVTQLPGMIETFNLWNATQNNGTGLYHRTPLSDAQEYSLPGYWTGGPNGGKVDVWNAFGNDFNTIWLGPETYRPNFNAYMVANARAIAEVSQLANQTSLTQQWSDRADTLYGQMRDVLWDEDMKFWIDVVEGTNLRVEGRQLIGYFPFRFEVGTDADSIMGLEAGLTPEAFLTEFGPTTLDQADPYYTEFKNTTYCCIWQGQSWPFSTSVYLGTLARLARENVSTVVTPDLFQQAFEAYTMTNYKDGVPYVAESHYPTIDEWSGDTSNHSENYLHSTYIDNLFTNFIGIIPSLDNRLELRPLVPSDWTYFAIENLPYHGQLISILWDQSGSHFSNFTHSPGLSIYSSSTLIHNQPTLTPLNVTLPSNSTSISTLSSQPRFVNILSNPNAPWGLPNISADYTFSSNGDLSPYEAWKMIDGLLWYDTTPDNRWTNNQSTTPFNTISINLPRARKFDSVSLAIFADTDRGGVIACPSAIMIHDRNGTLLASRNPWDGCVPNALNTVLFGNSNASSMGNSTTPQTGIEVETDFLSITLVNQIHYAVAVSEVQIWVPATTGPRYEAEDGLLGTFIGGFEGKKSGLNCTIQDGGVLLGNGAWAEIADVRTSESSGGARNLTIVGGGNGILDVQMNFLTKSTVGFDGVNVNKTVEVEFLAGGNVVTMFWVDGKPWVDAIVIE
;
A
#
# COMPACT_ATOMS: atom_id res chain seq x y z
N MET A 1 67.77 44.58 -7.05
CA MET A 1 68.32 45.61 -7.95
C MET A 1 68.88 44.93 -9.20
N PRO A 2 68.82 45.56 -10.39
CA PRO A 2 67.88 45.09 -11.43
C PRO A 2 68.51 44.72 -12.79
N ARG A 3 67.68 44.06 -13.62
CA ARG A 3 67.52 44.15 -15.10
C ARG A 3 68.73 43.88 -16.02
N PHE A 4 68.58 43.02 -17.04
CA PHE A 4 68.09 43.46 -18.36
C PHE A 4 67.93 42.30 -19.35
N VAL A 5 66.99 42.55 -20.27
CA VAL A 5 66.46 41.76 -21.39
C VAL A 5 67.41 41.74 -22.59
N PHE A 6 67.43 40.65 -23.38
CA PHE A 6 67.70 40.73 -24.82
C PHE A 6 66.84 39.75 -25.65
N LYS A 7 66.62 40.17 -26.90
CA LYS A 7 65.58 39.85 -27.89
C LYS A 7 65.83 38.63 -28.79
N MET A 8 64.71 38.12 -29.33
CA MET A 8 64.44 37.58 -30.69
C MET A 8 65.15 36.31 -31.19
N GLN A 9 64.40 35.30 -31.66
CA GLN A 9 63.93 35.13 -33.07
C GLN A 9 63.12 33.81 -33.22
N LEU A 10 62.13 33.81 -34.12
CA LEU A 10 61.27 32.66 -34.46
C LEU A 10 62.01 31.59 -35.30
N GLY A 11 61.71 30.32 -35.05
CA GLY A 11 62.08 29.18 -35.92
C GLY A 11 61.51 27.83 -35.47
N GLN A 12 60.41 27.43 -36.12
CA GLN A 12 59.86 26.09 -36.38
C GLN A 12 59.98 24.92 -35.37
N ARG A 13 58.77 24.38 -35.06
CA ARG A 13 58.38 22.97 -34.82
C ARG A 13 59.24 22.13 -33.86
N LYS A 14 58.76 22.05 -32.61
CA LYS A 14 58.82 20.80 -31.81
C LYS A 14 57.49 20.60 -31.08
N LEU A 15 56.98 19.38 -31.23
CA LEU A 15 55.91 18.76 -30.47
C LEU A 15 56.22 18.92 -28.97
N LEU A 16 55.49 19.79 -28.26
CA LEU A 16 55.55 19.87 -26.80
C LEU A 16 54.35 19.12 -26.24
N VAL A 17 54.64 17.96 -25.64
CA VAL A 17 53.78 17.30 -24.66
C VAL A 17 53.61 18.30 -23.50
N LEU A 18 52.40 18.86 -23.36
CA LEU A 18 52.04 19.64 -22.19
C LEU A 18 51.74 18.63 -21.06
N ILE A 19 52.73 18.40 -20.20
CA ILE A 19 52.50 17.75 -18.90
C ILE A 19 51.75 18.79 -18.06
N ALA A 20 50.42 18.73 -18.08
CA ALA A 20 49.61 19.33 -17.04
C ALA A 20 49.80 18.49 -15.78
N PHE A 21 50.35 19.10 -14.73
CA PHE A 21 50.29 18.58 -13.38
C PHE A 21 48.81 18.49 -12.98
N VAL A 22 48.20 17.32 -13.17
CA VAL A 22 47.01 16.93 -12.42
C VAL A 22 47.53 16.46 -11.06
N LEU A 23 47.48 17.32 -10.06
CA LEU A 23 47.41 16.84 -8.69
C LEU A 23 46.15 15.99 -8.58
N PRO A 24 46.23 14.71 -8.16
CA PRO A 24 45.05 13.96 -7.81
C PRO A 24 44.48 14.57 -6.53
N HIS A 25 43.36 15.28 -6.65
CA HIS A 25 42.51 15.52 -5.50
C HIS A 25 41.89 14.18 -5.09
N LEU A 26 42.15 13.82 -3.83
CA LEU A 26 41.65 12.67 -3.09
C LEU A 26 40.14 12.86 -2.80
N CYS A 27 39.30 11.83 -2.90
CA CYS A 27 37.88 11.87 -2.51
C CYS A 27 37.43 10.71 -1.59
N SER A 28 36.27 10.94 -0.94
CA SER A 28 35.57 10.14 0.07
C SER A 28 34.39 9.33 -0.52
N GLY A 29 33.87 8.34 0.23
CA GLY A 29 32.84 7.38 -0.20
C GLY A 29 31.39 7.90 -0.11
N GLN A 30 30.53 7.50 -1.06
CA GLN A 30 29.15 8.00 -1.23
C GLN A 30 28.09 6.99 -0.79
N ASP A 31 27.15 7.52 -0.01
CA ASP A 31 25.78 7.08 0.20
C ASP A 31 24.92 8.34 -0.09
N PRO A 32 23.61 8.29 -0.44
CA PRO A 32 22.79 7.12 -0.73
C PRO A 32 22.97 6.61 -2.17
N VAL A 33 22.92 5.28 -2.32
CA VAL A 33 22.79 4.56 -3.60
C VAL A 33 21.57 3.65 -3.49
N ARG A 34 20.89 3.38 -4.61
CA ARG A 34 19.76 2.45 -4.64
C ARG A 34 20.24 1.01 -4.32
N PRO A 35 19.58 0.27 -3.40
CA PRO A 35 20.03 -1.07 -3.00
C PRO A 35 19.82 -2.16 -4.05
N TYR A 36 18.93 -1.96 -5.02
CA TYR A 36 18.64 -2.91 -6.11
C TYR A 36 18.09 -2.20 -7.35
N PRO A 37 18.14 -2.78 -8.57
CA PRO A 37 17.58 -2.17 -9.79
C PRO A 37 16.10 -1.84 -9.73
N LEU A 38 15.68 -0.95 -10.62
CA LEU A 38 14.31 -0.48 -10.74
C LEU A 38 13.61 -1.35 -11.80
N PRO A 39 12.44 -1.98 -11.52
CA PRO A 39 11.89 -3.00 -12.40
C PRO A 39 11.53 -2.43 -13.78
N ASP A 40 11.25 -1.13 -13.87
CA ASP A 40 10.94 -0.45 -15.12
C ASP A 40 12.12 0.37 -15.69
N GLU A 41 13.36 0.16 -15.24
CA GLU A 41 14.54 0.97 -15.65
C GLU A 41 14.81 0.99 -17.16
N TYR A 42 14.31 -0.02 -17.88
CA TYR A 42 14.43 -0.13 -19.32
C TYR A 42 13.42 0.75 -20.09
N LEU A 43 12.42 1.32 -19.40
CA LEU A 43 11.42 2.20 -19.99
C LEU A 43 11.96 3.63 -20.12
N SER A 44 11.69 4.24 -21.28
CA SER A 44 11.99 5.64 -21.52
C SER A 44 10.95 6.54 -20.84
N THR A 45 11.40 7.62 -20.20
CA THR A 45 10.57 8.73 -19.70
C THR A 45 10.59 9.90 -20.69
N THR A 46 9.57 10.77 -20.66
CA THR A 46 9.69 12.13 -21.21
C THR A 46 10.53 13.02 -20.26
N SER A 47 10.70 14.29 -20.60
CA SER A 47 11.30 15.30 -19.70
C SER A 47 10.51 16.61 -19.79
N ILE A 48 9.20 16.51 -19.53
CA ILE A 48 8.25 17.63 -19.57
C ILE A 48 8.41 18.47 -18.30
N LEU A 49 8.53 17.81 -17.14
CA LEU A 49 8.56 18.42 -15.81
C LEU A 49 9.93 18.28 -15.16
N ASP A 50 10.27 19.26 -14.32
CA ASP A 50 11.41 19.15 -13.39
C ASP A 50 10.96 18.42 -12.11
N HIS A 51 11.00 17.09 -12.13
CA HIS A 51 10.50 16.23 -11.05
C HIS A 51 11.03 16.61 -9.67
N GLN A 52 12.32 16.97 -9.56
CA GLN A 52 12.93 17.30 -8.27
C GLN A 52 12.31 18.53 -7.61
N SER A 53 11.83 19.49 -8.41
CA SER A 53 11.24 20.71 -7.89
C SER A 53 9.95 20.45 -7.09
N TYR A 54 9.14 19.47 -7.52
CA TYR A 54 7.84 19.15 -6.93
C TYR A 54 7.93 18.39 -5.60
N ILE A 55 9.02 17.66 -5.38
CA ILE A 55 9.24 16.83 -4.17
C ILE A 55 10.32 17.41 -3.25
N SER A 56 10.70 18.67 -3.46
CA SER A 56 11.82 19.31 -2.77
C SER A 56 11.64 19.37 -1.24
N SER A 57 10.40 19.43 -0.76
CA SER A 57 10.01 19.42 0.66
C SER A 57 9.75 18.03 1.24
N LEU A 58 9.73 16.97 0.42
CA LEU A 58 9.44 15.61 0.87
C LEU A 58 10.72 14.89 1.29
N ASP A 59 10.62 14.09 2.36
CA ASP A 59 11.68 13.23 2.84
C ASP A 59 11.85 11.99 1.94
N ASP A 60 13.09 11.55 1.76
CA ASP A 60 13.47 10.40 0.94
C ASP A 60 12.97 10.51 -0.52
N LYS A 61 13.46 11.58 -1.17
CA LYS A 61 13.11 12.02 -2.54
C LYS A 61 13.26 10.94 -3.60
N GLN A 62 14.27 10.07 -3.45
CA GLN A 62 14.56 9.05 -4.45
C GLN A 62 13.39 8.09 -4.64
N TRP A 63 12.68 7.72 -3.56
CA TRP A 63 11.50 6.87 -3.66
C TRP A 63 10.42 7.49 -4.57
N TYR A 64 10.19 8.81 -4.52
CA TYR A 64 9.18 9.44 -5.38
C TYR A 64 9.62 9.45 -6.84
N LEU A 65 10.87 9.83 -7.11
CA LEU A 65 11.45 9.79 -8.48
C LEU A 65 11.30 8.41 -9.12
N ASP A 66 11.41 7.37 -8.30
CA ASP A 66 11.39 5.98 -8.73
C ASP A 66 9.97 5.44 -8.91
N ASN A 67 8.98 5.95 -8.16
CA ASN A 67 7.70 5.24 -8.00
C ASN A 67 6.45 6.03 -8.39
N ILE A 68 6.46 7.37 -8.42
CA ILE A 68 5.23 8.14 -8.68
C ILE A 68 5.19 8.74 -10.09
N PRO A 69 4.00 8.92 -10.67
CA PRO A 69 3.79 9.90 -11.72
C PRO A 69 4.05 11.33 -11.19
N PHE A 70 4.39 12.26 -12.06
CA PHE A 70 4.54 13.67 -11.70
C PHE A 70 3.43 14.49 -12.36
N VAL A 71 2.87 15.44 -11.61
CA VAL A 71 1.78 16.30 -12.10
C VAL A 71 2.13 17.78 -11.98
N ASP A 72 1.69 18.56 -12.98
CA ASP A 72 1.67 20.02 -12.95
C ASP A 72 0.25 20.48 -13.25
N LEU A 73 -0.42 21.10 -12.27
CA LEU A 73 -1.84 21.44 -12.34
C LEU A 73 -2.04 22.95 -12.11
N PRO A 74 -3.03 23.58 -12.77
CA PRO A 74 -3.34 24.99 -12.55
C PRO A 74 -3.93 25.28 -11.17
N ASP A 75 -4.59 24.29 -10.56
CA ASP A 75 -5.03 24.36 -9.17
C ASP A 75 -3.92 23.86 -8.23
N LYS A 76 -3.36 24.78 -7.45
CA LYS A 76 -2.26 24.49 -6.54
C LYS A 76 -2.69 23.63 -5.34
N ASN A 77 -3.94 23.73 -4.89
CA ASN A 77 -4.41 22.93 -3.76
C ASN A 77 -4.53 21.46 -4.16
N ILE A 78 -5.11 21.19 -5.34
CA ILE A 78 -5.17 19.82 -5.88
C ILE A 78 -3.77 19.24 -6.07
N GLN A 79 -2.83 20.04 -6.59
CA GLN A 79 -1.44 19.62 -6.77
C GLN A 79 -0.75 19.31 -5.43
N ASP A 80 -0.92 20.16 -4.42
CA ASP A 80 -0.29 19.99 -3.11
C ASP A 80 -0.85 18.76 -2.39
N VAL A 81 -2.16 18.54 -2.45
CA VAL A 81 -2.78 17.33 -1.92
C VAL A 81 -2.32 16.10 -2.69
N TYR A 82 -2.16 16.15 -4.02
CA TYR A 82 -1.59 15.03 -4.78
C TYR A 82 -0.23 14.59 -4.24
N TYR A 83 0.74 15.51 -4.15
CA TYR A 83 2.07 15.17 -3.67
C TYR A 83 2.06 14.75 -2.19
N TYR A 84 1.24 15.40 -1.35
CA TYR A 84 1.04 14.96 0.03
C TYR A 84 0.48 13.54 0.11
N ARG A 85 -0.54 13.19 -0.68
CA ARG A 85 -1.16 11.86 -0.69
C ARG A 85 -0.23 10.77 -1.22
N THR A 86 0.72 11.09 -2.11
CA THR A 86 1.81 10.15 -2.44
C THR A 86 2.72 9.88 -1.25
N SER A 87 2.94 10.89 -0.41
CA SER A 87 3.72 10.76 0.82
C SER A 87 2.97 9.98 1.91
N VAL A 88 1.63 10.08 1.94
CA VAL A 88 0.77 9.21 2.76
C VAL A 88 0.91 7.76 2.32
N LEU A 89 0.73 7.48 1.03
CA LEU A 89 0.86 6.13 0.48
C LEU A 89 2.23 5.49 0.81
N LYS A 90 3.30 6.28 0.73
CA LYS A 90 4.65 5.86 1.13
C LYS A 90 4.78 5.52 2.61
N ARG A 91 4.22 6.34 3.52
CA ARG A 91 4.31 6.11 4.97
C ARG A 91 3.66 4.79 5.39
N HIS A 92 2.61 4.40 4.70
CA HIS A 92 1.88 3.17 4.93
C HIS A 92 2.47 1.96 4.20
N LEU A 93 3.43 2.17 3.31
CA LEU A 93 4.11 1.09 2.62
C LEU A 93 5.02 0.35 3.62
N LYS A 94 4.63 -0.89 3.93
CA LYS A 94 5.33 -1.76 4.86
C LYS A 94 5.91 -2.96 4.13
N TYR A 95 7.20 -3.25 4.32
CA TYR A 95 7.75 -4.52 3.88
C TYR A 95 7.45 -5.59 4.93
N SER A 96 6.59 -6.54 4.64
CA SER A 96 6.02 -7.43 5.66
C SER A 96 6.94 -8.56 6.12
N HIS A 97 7.52 -9.32 5.19
CA HIS A 97 8.48 -10.41 5.41
C HIS A 97 9.09 -10.83 4.07
N GLY A 98 10.25 -11.48 4.10
CA GLY A 98 10.88 -12.03 2.89
C GLY A 98 9.97 -13.04 2.16
N GLY A 99 9.60 -12.73 0.91
CA GLY A 99 8.68 -13.53 0.10
C GLY A 99 7.21 -13.08 0.18
N HIS A 100 6.75 -12.57 1.32
CA HIS A 100 5.42 -11.94 1.42
C HIS A 100 5.40 -10.56 0.77
N GLY A 101 6.52 -9.84 0.86
CA GLY A 101 6.72 -8.58 0.16
C GLY A 101 5.94 -7.42 0.79
N TRP A 102 5.46 -6.51 -0.04
CA TRP A 102 4.89 -5.24 0.37
C TRP A 102 3.40 -5.30 0.73
N LEU A 103 2.98 -4.44 1.66
CA LEU A 103 1.58 -4.17 1.95
C LEU A 103 1.38 -2.69 2.31
N PHE A 104 0.12 -2.27 2.38
CA PHE A 104 -0.26 -0.97 2.92
C PHE A 104 -0.96 -1.14 4.27
N THR A 105 -0.52 -0.39 5.29
CA THR A 105 -1.29 -0.28 6.54
C THR A 105 -2.39 0.78 6.39
N GLU A 106 -3.39 0.73 7.28
CA GLU A 106 -4.45 1.75 7.35
C GLU A 106 -4.10 2.84 8.38
N PHE A 107 -3.77 2.40 9.59
CA PHE A 107 -3.18 3.23 10.64
C PHE A 107 -1.65 3.18 10.54
N ILE A 108 -1.02 4.32 10.83
CA ILE A 108 0.45 4.44 10.80
C ILE A 108 1.10 3.62 11.91
N HIS A 109 0.44 3.53 13.07
CA HIS A 109 0.81 2.65 14.16
C HIS A 109 -0.03 1.38 14.17
N PRO A 110 0.54 0.24 14.60
CA PRO A 110 -0.23 -0.99 14.73
C PRO A 110 -1.39 -0.85 15.72
N VAL A 111 -2.57 -1.36 15.35
CA VAL A 111 -3.80 -1.40 16.17
C VAL A 111 -4.20 -2.84 16.50
N SER A 112 -4.92 -3.07 17.61
CA SER A 112 -5.27 -4.43 18.07
C SER A 112 -6.18 -5.19 17.12
N TRP A 113 -7.03 -4.49 16.40
CA TRP A 113 -8.03 -5.07 15.50
C TRP A 113 -7.49 -5.32 14.10
N ALA A 114 -6.22 -5.00 13.84
CA ALA A 114 -5.59 -5.33 12.57
C ALA A 114 -5.43 -6.84 12.40
N SER A 115 -5.62 -7.32 11.17
CA SER A 115 -5.47 -8.72 10.80
C SER A 115 -3.98 -9.12 10.69
N LYS A 116 -3.72 -10.30 10.12
CA LYS A 116 -2.39 -10.82 9.81
C LYS A 116 -1.52 -9.73 9.15
N LEU A 117 -0.26 -9.61 9.59
CA LEU A 117 0.72 -8.63 9.10
C LEU A 117 0.33 -7.14 9.25
N GLN A 118 -0.70 -6.82 10.06
CA GLN A 118 -1.27 -5.48 10.28
C GLN A 118 -2.12 -4.95 9.11
N THR A 119 -2.61 -5.83 8.23
CA THR A 119 -3.58 -5.43 7.21
C THR A 119 -4.97 -5.19 7.81
N ILE A 120 -5.73 -4.27 7.25
CA ILE A 120 -7.16 -4.08 7.57
C ILE A 120 -7.98 -4.28 6.28
N PRO A 121 -8.87 -5.29 6.20
CA PRO A 121 -9.58 -5.62 4.96
C PRO A 121 -10.46 -4.52 4.36
N ASP A 122 -11.01 -3.63 5.19
CA ASP A 122 -11.94 -2.60 4.70
C ASP A 122 -11.24 -1.57 3.79
N SER A 123 -10.04 -1.09 4.17
CA SER A 123 -9.24 -0.19 3.34
C SER A 123 -8.47 -0.86 2.21
N ALA A 124 -8.33 -2.19 2.22
CA ALA A 124 -7.50 -2.92 1.24
C ALA A 124 -7.90 -2.62 -0.22
N ALA A 125 -9.20 -2.51 -0.49
CA ALA A 125 -9.68 -2.20 -1.83
C ALA A 125 -9.34 -0.76 -2.25
N HIS A 126 -9.38 0.21 -1.34
CA HIS A 126 -8.91 1.57 -1.59
C HIS A 126 -7.40 1.61 -1.85
N GLN A 127 -6.61 0.87 -1.06
CA GLN A 127 -5.17 0.80 -1.20
C GLN A 127 -4.74 0.20 -2.56
N ILE A 128 -5.43 -0.84 -3.03
CA ILE A 128 -5.18 -1.42 -4.37
C ILE A 128 -5.45 -0.37 -5.47
N LEU A 129 -6.52 0.40 -5.36
CA LEU A 129 -6.86 1.45 -6.34
C LEU A 129 -5.91 2.65 -6.28
N GLU A 130 -5.44 3.03 -5.10
CA GLU A 130 -4.47 4.12 -4.94
C GLU A 130 -3.08 3.68 -5.43
N GLY A 131 -2.66 2.46 -5.09
CA GLY A 131 -1.36 1.87 -5.38
C GLY A 131 -1.15 1.43 -6.84
N ARG A 132 -2.22 1.21 -7.62
CA ARG A 132 -2.11 0.82 -9.05
C ARG A 132 -1.38 1.84 -9.93
N TRP A 133 -1.20 3.06 -9.43
CA TRP A 133 -0.49 4.14 -10.12
C TRP A 133 0.99 4.23 -9.74
N LEU A 134 1.50 3.34 -8.88
CA LEU A 134 2.92 3.23 -8.60
C LEU A 134 3.63 2.46 -9.73
N ARG A 135 4.86 2.89 -10.05
CA ARG A 135 5.64 2.34 -11.16
C ARG A 135 6.15 0.92 -10.90
N ASP A 136 6.45 0.59 -9.65
CA ASP A 136 6.72 -0.78 -9.22
C ASP A 136 5.40 -1.51 -8.95
N PRO A 137 5.00 -2.47 -9.81
CA PRO A 137 3.73 -3.17 -9.64
C PRO A 137 3.73 -4.11 -8.42
N ASP A 138 4.91 -4.49 -7.91
CA ASP A 138 5.00 -5.45 -6.80
C ASP A 138 4.40 -4.88 -5.51
N TYR A 139 4.39 -3.55 -5.32
CA TYR A 139 3.73 -2.94 -4.15
C TYR A 139 2.26 -3.32 -4.02
N THR A 140 1.53 -3.37 -5.15
CA THR A 140 0.11 -3.72 -5.15
C THR A 140 -0.09 -5.22 -5.37
N LYS A 141 0.74 -5.87 -6.20
CA LYS A 141 0.64 -7.32 -6.43
C LYS A 141 0.89 -8.14 -5.17
N ASP A 142 1.85 -7.73 -4.33
CA ASP A 142 2.11 -8.42 -3.06
C ASP A 142 0.90 -8.32 -2.12
N LEU A 143 0.28 -7.14 -2.01
CA LEU A 143 -0.98 -6.99 -1.25
C LEU A 143 -2.07 -7.93 -1.79
N ILE A 144 -2.21 -8.05 -3.12
CA ILE A 144 -3.18 -8.96 -3.74
C ILE A 144 -2.85 -10.42 -3.39
N ASP A 145 -1.60 -10.84 -3.52
CA ASP A 145 -1.16 -12.20 -3.19
C ASP A 145 -1.33 -12.49 -1.68
N LEU A 146 -1.20 -11.50 -0.80
CA LEU A 146 -1.50 -11.68 0.62
C LEU A 146 -2.96 -12.10 0.84
N TYR A 147 -3.92 -11.40 0.22
CA TYR A 147 -5.34 -11.75 0.36
C TYR A 147 -5.73 -13.02 -0.43
N MET A 148 -5.16 -13.24 -1.61
CA MET A 148 -5.55 -14.31 -2.53
C MET A 148 -4.72 -15.60 -2.37
N ARG A 149 -3.56 -15.54 -1.70
CA ARG A 149 -2.68 -16.70 -1.47
C ARG A 149 -2.20 -16.87 -0.03
N ALA A 150 -1.96 -15.79 0.73
CA ALA A 150 -1.46 -15.90 2.11
C ALA A 150 -2.55 -16.01 3.18
N GLY A 151 -3.83 -15.94 2.77
CA GLY A 151 -4.97 -16.26 3.62
C GLY A 151 -5.18 -15.28 4.76
N ILE A 152 -5.01 -13.98 4.50
CA ILE A 152 -5.23 -12.91 5.50
C ILE A 152 -6.54 -13.12 6.27
N GLU A 153 -7.66 -13.27 5.56
CA GLU A 153 -8.98 -13.48 6.17
C GLU A 153 -9.29 -14.95 6.46
N ALA A 154 -8.81 -15.88 5.63
CA ALA A 154 -9.03 -17.31 5.85
C ALA A 154 -8.41 -17.81 7.17
N LEU A 155 -7.29 -17.20 7.56
CA LEU A 155 -6.55 -17.54 8.77
C LEU A 155 -6.81 -16.56 9.94
N GLY A 156 -7.03 -15.28 9.65
CA GLY A 156 -7.33 -14.24 10.65
C GLY A 156 -8.82 -14.11 11.01
N GLY A 157 -9.70 -14.67 10.19
CA GLY A 157 -11.15 -14.46 10.23
C GLY A 157 -11.59 -13.27 9.39
N ILE A 158 -12.81 -13.35 8.83
CA ILE A 158 -13.46 -12.21 8.16
C ILE A 158 -13.80 -11.14 9.20
N SER A 159 -13.27 -9.92 9.03
CA SER A 159 -13.43 -8.83 9.99
C SER A 159 -14.32 -7.72 9.43
N TYR A 160 -13.94 -7.15 8.28
CA TYR A 160 -14.60 -6.03 7.63
C TYR A 160 -15.09 -6.36 6.22
N THR A 161 -16.22 -5.79 5.82
CA THR A 161 -16.74 -5.88 4.44
C THR A 161 -15.83 -5.14 3.47
N HIS A 162 -15.77 -5.58 2.21
CA HIS A 162 -14.93 -4.94 1.19
C HIS A 162 -15.29 -5.33 -0.25
N TYR A 163 -14.82 -4.54 -1.22
CA TYR A 163 -14.96 -4.79 -2.66
C TYR A 163 -13.63 -5.24 -3.33
N ILE A 164 -12.77 -5.95 -2.59
CA ILE A 164 -11.39 -6.27 -3.00
C ILE A 164 -11.28 -6.97 -4.36
N HIS A 165 -12.20 -7.87 -4.72
CA HIS A 165 -12.17 -8.57 -6.02
C HIS A 165 -12.40 -7.60 -7.18
N ARG A 166 -13.31 -6.63 -7.00
CA ARG A 166 -13.49 -5.56 -7.97
C ARG A 166 -12.25 -4.68 -8.07
N ALA A 167 -11.59 -4.35 -6.95
CA ALA A 167 -10.36 -3.57 -6.97
C ALA A 167 -9.21 -4.30 -7.67
N ILE A 168 -9.07 -5.63 -7.50
CA ILE A 168 -8.09 -6.47 -8.20
C ILE A 168 -8.30 -6.41 -9.72
N LEU A 169 -9.55 -6.50 -10.18
CA LEU A 169 -9.88 -6.35 -11.59
C LEU A 169 -9.57 -4.94 -12.11
N GLU A 170 -9.93 -3.90 -11.35
CA GLU A 170 -9.64 -2.50 -11.70
C GLU A 170 -8.12 -2.19 -11.70
N HIS A 171 -7.33 -2.88 -10.87
CA HIS A 171 -5.86 -2.84 -10.94
C HIS A 171 -5.34 -3.43 -12.25
N ALA A 172 -5.89 -4.57 -12.69
CA ALA A 172 -5.54 -5.17 -13.98
C ALA A 172 -5.95 -4.29 -15.17
N TRP A 173 -7.06 -3.54 -15.06
CA TRP A 173 -7.45 -2.56 -16.07
C TRP A 173 -6.44 -1.42 -16.27
N ALA A 174 -5.64 -1.08 -15.25
CA ALA A 174 -4.59 -0.06 -15.36
C ALA A 174 -3.24 -0.66 -15.75
N THR A 175 -2.91 -1.86 -15.25
CA THR A 175 -1.62 -2.50 -15.51
C THR A 175 -1.59 -3.31 -16.80
N GLY A 176 -2.75 -3.74 -17.30
CA GLY A 176 -2.89 -4.66 -18.43
C GLY A 176 -2.48 -6.11 -18.13
N ASP A 177 -2.10 -6.42 -16.88
CA ASP A 177 -1.52 -7.72 -16.51
C ASP A 177 -2.60 -8.80 -16.27
N THR A 178 -3.17 -9.25 -17.38
CA THR A 178 -4.17 -10.32 -17.40
C THR A 178 -3.62 -11.67 -16.95
N ASP A 179 -2.33 -11.94 -17.19
CA ASP A 179 -1.68 -13.17 -16.77
C ASP A 179 -1.67 -13.27 -15.25
N PHE A 180 -1.19 -12.23 -14.55
CA PHE A 180 -1.25 -12.17 -13.09
C PHE A 180 -2.69 -12.28 -12.58
N LEU A 181 -3.63 -11.50 -13.14
CA LEU A 181 -5.04 -11.50 -12.73
C LEU A 181 -5.66 -12.89 -12.75
N VAL A 182 -5.47 -13.64 -13.85
CA VAL A 182 -6.03 -14.99 -14.01
C VAL A 182 -5.48 -15.95 -12.96
N THR A 183 -4.21 -15.81 -12.57
CA THR A 183 -3.64 -16.67 -11.52
C THR A 183 -4.28 -16.47 -10.14
N GLN A 184 -4.95 -15.34 -9.90
CA GLN A 184 -5.64 -15.05 -8.64
C GLN A 184 -7.04 -15.67 -8.55
N LEU A 185 -7.60 -16.17 -9.66
CA LEU A 185 -8.98 -16.67 -9.74
C LEU A 185 -9.34 -17.71 -8.65
N PRO A 186 -8.49 -18.72 -8.34
CA PRO A 186 -8.81 -19.67 -7.27
C PRO A 186 -8.91 -19.01 -5.88
N GLY A 187 -7.96 -18.12 -5.56
CA GLY A 187 -7.98 -17.35 -4.32
C GLY A 187 -9.20 -16.42 -4.24
N MET A 188 -9.53 -15.76 -5.35
CA MET A 188 -10.73 -14.93 -5.47
C MET A 188 -12.00 -15.70 -5.13
N ILE A 189 -12.17 -16.91 -5.66
CA ILE A 189 -13.32 -17.76 -5.39
C ILE A 189 -13.39 -18.13 -3.91
N GLU A 190 -12.29 -18.59 -3.32
CA GLU A 190 -12.32 -19.02 -1.91
C GLU A 190 -12.48 -17.86 -0.93
N THR A 191 -11.82 -16.72 -1.17
CA THR A 191 -12.01 -15.52 -0.35
C THR A 191 -13.46 -15.01 -0.45
N PHE A 192 -14.10 -15.08 -1.63
CA PHE A 192 -15.53 -14.79 -1.74
C PHE A 192 -16.37 -15.76 -0.90
N ASN A 193 -16.05 -17.05 -0.95
CA ASN A 193 -16.81 -18.10 -0.24
C ASN A 193 -16.70 -18.00 1.28
N LEU A 194 -15.69 -17.34 1.85
CA LEU A 194 -15.62 -17.06 3.29
C LEU A 194 -16.87 -16.32 3.78
N TRP A 195 -17.42 -15.43 2.94
CA TRP A 195 -18.62 -14.65 3.24
C TRP A 195 -19.91 -15.48 3.26
N ASN A 196 -19.90 -16.73 2.80
CA ASN A 196 -21.06 -17.62 2.97
C ASN A 196 -21.42 -17.80 4.46
N ALA A 197 -20.48 -17.57 5.39
CA ALA A 197 -20.72 -17.57 6.83
C ALA A 197 -21.71 -16.49 7.30
N THR A 198 -21.94 -15.46 6.50
CA THR A 198 -22.81 -14.31 6.83
C THR A 198 -23.93 -14.12 5.81
N GLN A 199 -24.15 -15.11 4.93
CA GLN A 199 -25.27 -15.12 4.00
C GLN A 199 -26.52 -15.70 4.69
N ASN A 200 -27.62 -14.97 4.63
CA ASN A 200 -28.91 -15.48 5.10
C ASN A 200 -29.55 -16.35 4.01
N ASN A 201 -29.85 -17.61 4.33
CA ASN A 201 -30.43 -18.57 3.36
C ASN A 201 -31.85 -18.23 2.90
N GLY A 202 -32.60 -17.43 3.66
CA GLY A 202 -33.97 -17.04 3.33
C GLY A 202 -34.04 -15.88 2.35
N THR A 203 -33.24 -14.83 2.57
CA THR A 203 -33.19 -13.65 1.69
C THR A 203 -32.16 -13.80 0.57
N GLY A 204 -31.12 -14.63 0.78
CA GLY A 204 -29.94 -14.74 -0.08
C GLY A 204 -28.92 -13.59 0.08
N LEU A 205 -29.25 -12.59 0.90
CA LEU A 205 -28.39 -11.44 1.16
C LEU A 205 -27.35 -11.72 2.24
N TYR A 206 -26.26 -10.98 2.21
CA TYR A 206 -25.23 -10.98 3.24
C TYR A 206 -25.52 -9.90 4.27
N HIS A 207 -25.24 -10.20 5.54
CA HIS A 207 -25.45 -9.27 6.65
C HIS A 207 -24.19 -9.14 7.51
N ARG A 208 -24.00 -7.93 8.04
CA ARG A 208 -22.99 -7.59 9.06
C ARG A 208 -23.51 -6.47 9.92
N THR A 209 -22.91 -6.28 11.10
CA THR A 209 -23.11 -5.04 11.87
C THR A 209 -22.47 -3.85 11.15
N PRO A 210 -23.01 -2.63 11.30
CA PRO A 210 -22.35 -1.41 10.85
C PRO A 210 -20.90 -1.27 11.30
N LEU A 211 -20.53 -1.65 12.53
CA LEU A 211 -19.11 -1.67 12.95
C LEU A 211 -18.25 -2.57 12.05
N SER A 212 -18.76 -3.76 11.69
CA SER A 212 -18.05 -4.70 10.82
C SER A 212 -18.07 -4.28 9.34
N ASP A 213 -18.71 -3.15 9.03
CA ASP A 213 -18.66 -2.46 7.74
C ASP A 213 -17.77 -1.22 7.82
N ALA A 214 -17.04 -1.05 8.95
CA ALA A 214 -16.27 0.13 9.36
C ALA A 214 -17.10 1.41 9.50
N GLN A 215 -18.41 1.28 9.82
CA GLN A 215 -19.37 2.39 9.89
C GLN A 215 -20.16 2.41 11.19
N GLU A 216 -19.47 2.36 12.32
CA GLU A 216 -20.06 2.42 13.66
C GLU A 216 -20.93 3.67 13.87
N TYR A 217 -21.96 3.56 14.71
CA TYR A 217 -23.02 4.58 14.86
C TYR A 217 -23.81 4.88 13.56
N SER A 218 -23.92 3.95 12.61
CA SER A 218 -24.85 4.11 11.49
C SER A 218 -26.32 4.04 11.93
N LEU A 219 -27.22 4.49 11.05
CA LEU A 219 -28.66 4.64 11.29
C LEU A 219 -29.35 3.38 11.90
N PRO A 220 -29.03 2.13 11.51
CA PRO A 220 -29.65 0.95 12.10
C PRO A 220 -29.48 0.84 13.63
N GLY A 221 -28.36 1.32 14.18
CA GLY A 221 -28.11 1.35 15.62
C GLY A 221 -29.09 2.28 16.35
N TYR A 222 -29.43 3.43 15.76
CA TYR A 222 -30.39 4.38 16.33
C TYR A 222 -31.84 3.89 16.23
N TRP A 223 -32.14 3.02 15.28
CA TRP A 223 -33.48 2.42 15.14
C TRP A 223 -33.75 1.26 16.09
N THR A 224 -32.70 0.66 16.66
CA THR A 224 -32.80 -0.55 17.49
C THR A 224 -32.19 -0.41 18.88
N GLY A 225 -31.41 0.64 19.13
CA GLY A 225 -30.72 0.88 20.39
C GLY A 225 -31.48 1.71 21.42
N GLY A 226 -32.73 2.09 21.14
CA GLY A 226 -33.61 2.74 22.11
C GLY A 226 -34.20 1.76 23.15
N PRO A 227 -34.96 2.27 24.14
CA PRO A 227 -35.54 1.44 25.18
C PRO A 227 -36.38 0.28 24.62
N ASN A 228 -36.14 -0.93 25.14
CA ASN A 228 -36.79 -2.18 24.71
C ASN A 228 -36.50 -2.58 23.25
N GLY A 229 -35.36 -2.18 22.68
CA GLY A 229 -34.97 -2.53 21.30
C GLY A 229 -35.65 -1.67 20.22
N GLY A 230 -36.20 -0.52 20.61
CA GLY A 230 -36.90 0.41 19.73
C GLY A 230 -36.00 1.54 19.21
N LYS A 231 -36.63 2.57 18.66
CA LYS A 231 -35.97 3.80 18.21
C LYS A 231 -35.43 4.61 19.38
N VAL A 232 -34.30 5.26 19.19
CA VAL A 232 -33.75 6.23 20.14
C VAL A 232 -34.63 7.49 20.11
N ASP A 233 -35.33 7.81 21.20
CA ASP A 233 -36.11 9.07 21.25
C ASP A 233 -35.22 10.26 21.67
N VAL A 234 -34.34 10.04 22.64
CA VAL A 234 -33.42 11.04 23.19
C VAL A 234 -32.05 10.38 23.37
N TRP A 235 -31.00 10.99 22.82
CA TRP A 235 -29.63 10.44 22.82
C TRP A 235 -29.15 10.01 24.21
N ASN A 236 -29.33 10.85 25.23
CA ASN A 236 -28.80 10.62 26.58
C ASN A 236 -29.76 9.89 27.53
N ALA A 237 -30.80 9.23 27.00
CA ALA A 237 -31.71 8.45 27.84
C ALA A 237 -30.98 7.22 28.43
N PHE A 238 -31.02 7.06 29.76
CA PHE A 238 -30.41 5.92 30.47
C PHE A 238 -30.91 4.54 30.00
N GLY A 239 -32.08 4.48 29.37
CA GLY A 239 -32.65 3.25 28.83
C GLY A 239 -32.13 2.85 27.44
N ASN A 240 -31.26 3.67 26.83
CA ASN A 240 -30.64 3.35 25.55
C ASN A 240 -29.58 2.25 25.72
N ASP A 241 -29.53 1.34 24.76
CA ASP A 241 -28.44 0.39 24.60
C ASP A 241 -27.36 0.99 23.71
N PHE A 242 -26.42 1.70 24.33
CA PHE A 242 -25.30 2.32 23.61
C PHE A 242 -24.37 1.32 22.92
N ASN A 243 -24.34 0.05 23.36
CA ASN A 243 -23.57 -0.96 22.65
C ASN A 243 -24.24 -1.29 21.31
N THR A 244 -25.56 -1.45 21.28
CA THR A 244 -26.31 -1.62 20.03
C THR A 244 -26.25 -0.36 19.15
N ILE A 245 -26.27 0.84 19.72
CA ILE A 245 -26.12 2.09 18.95
C ILE A 245 -24.74 2.16 18.29
N TRP A 246 -23.68 1.84 19.05
CA TRP A 246 -22.29 1.86 18.58
C TRP A 246 -22.02 0.79 17.52
N LEU A 247 -22.26 -0.48 17.85
CA LEU A 247 -22.00 -1.62 16.97
C LEU A 247 -22.95 -1.64 15.76
N GLY A 248 -24.22 -1.27 16.01
CA GLY A 248 -25.37 -1.57 15.17
C GLY A 248 -25.79 -3.04 15.19
N PRO A 249 -27.04 -3.38 14.82
CA PRO A 249 -27.51 -4.75 14.70
C PRO A 249 -26.97 -5.42 13.42
N GLU A 250 -27.02 -6.74 13.34
CA GLU A 250 -26.82 -7.46 12.08
C GLU A 250 -27.81 -6.94 11.02
N THR A 251 -27.28 -6.46 9.90
CA THR A 251 -28.04 -5.68 8.92
C THR A 251 -27.66 -6.09 7.50
N TYR A 252 -28.66 -6.26 6.64
CA TYR A 252 -28.45 -6.29 5.19
C TYR A 252 -28.21 -4.86 4.72
N ARG A 253 -26.94 -4.47 4.55
CA ARG A 253 -26.56 -3.12 4.11
C ARG A 253 -26.43 -3.06 2.58
N PRO A 254 -26.86 -1.96 1.92
CA PRO A 254 -26.83 -1.85 0.46
C PRO A 254 -25.42 -1.79 -0.13
N ASN A 255 -24.47 -1.13 0.52
CA ASN A 255 -23.06 -1.13 0.10
C ASN A 255 -22.44 -2.52 0.16
N PHE A 256 -22.58 -3.24 1.29
CA PHE A 256 -21.98 -4.57 1.43
C PHE A 256 -22.52 -5.54 0.38
N ASN A 257 -23.84 -5.59 0.17
CA ASN A 257 -24.41 -6.47 -0.86
C ASN A 257 -24.03 -6.01 -2.28
N ALA A 258 -23.87 -4.71 -2.54
CA ALA A 258 -23.33 -4.23 -3.81
C ALA A 258 -21.87 -4.65 -4.01
N TYR A 259 -21.04 -4.64 -2.97
CA TYR A 259 -19.68 -5.17 -3.04
C TYR A 259 -19.72 -6.65 -3.44
N MET A 260 -20.62 -7.44 -2.85
CA MET A 260 -20.75 -8.86 -3.18
C MET A 260 -21.23 -9.09 -4.63
N VAL A 261 -22.13 -8.26 -5.15
CA VAL A 261 -22.49 -8.30 -6.59
C VAL A 261 -21.28 -7.96 -7.46
N ALA A 262 -20.56 -6.89 -7.14
CA ALA A 262 -19.40 -6.44 -7.90
C ALA A 262 -18.26 -7.46 -7.89
N ASN A 263 -17.99 -8.07 -6.74
CA ASN A 263 -16.99 -9.11 -6.55
C ASN A 263 -17.34 -10.37 -7.35
N ALA A 264 -18.63 -10.78 -7.34
CA ALA A 264 -19.09 -11.90 -8.16
C ALA A 264 -18.96 -11.62 -9.67
N ARG A 265 -19.25 -10.40 -10.12
CA ARG A 265 -19.02 -9.98 -11.51
C ARG A 265 -17.55 -9.97 -11.88
N ALA A 266 -16.68 -9.50 -10.99
CA ALA A 266 -15.24 -9.56 -11.20
C ALA A 266 -14.76 -11.00 -11.38
N ILE A 267 -15.23 -11.95 -10.55
CA ILE A 267 -14.90 -13.37 -10.72
C ILE A 267 -15.41 -13.91 -12.06
N ALA A 268 -16.61 -13.51 -12.50
CA ALA A 268 -17.14 -13.93 -13.80
C ALA A 268 -16.26 -13.44 -14.97
N GLU A 269 -15.81 -12.18 -14.93
CA GLU A 269 -14.93 -11.58 -15.94
C GLU A 269 -13.55 -12.27 -15.94
N VAL A 270 -12.95 -12.50 -14.76
CA VAL A 270 -11.68 -13.22 -14.66
C VAL A 270 -11.81 -14.68 -15.14
N SER A 271 -12.93 -15.33 -14.84
CA SER A 271 -13.23 -16.68 -15.36
C SER A 271 -13.33 -16.70 -16.88
N GLN A 272 -13.84 -15.63 -17.48
CA GLN A 272 -13.91 -15.49 -18.94
C GLN A 272 -12.49 -15.35 -19.53
N LEU A 273 -11.64 -14.53 -18.92
CA LEU A 273 -10.23 -14.40 -19.29
C LEU A 273 -9.47 -15.73 -19.15
N ALA A 274 -9.81 -16.51 -18.13
CA ALA A 274 -9.29 -17.86 -17.90
C ALA A 274 -9.88 -18.93 -18.85
N ASN A 275 -10.75 -18.55 -19.79
CA ASN A 275 -11.47 -19.45 -20.70
C ASN A 275 -12.35 -20.51 -19.99
N GLN A 276 -12.87 -20.21 -18.80
CA GLN A 276 -13.73 -21.10 -18.01
C GLN A 276 -15.21 -20.73 -18.17
N THR A 277 -15.78 -20.98 -19.36
CA THR A 277 -17.15 -20.53 -19.72
C THR A 277 -18.24 -20.96 -18.74
N SER A 278 -18.19 -22.19 -18.21
CA SER A 278 -19.19 -22.66 -17.23
C SER A 278 -19.08 -21.91 -15.90
N LEU A 279 -17.86 -21.56 -15.48
CA LEU A 279 -17.61 -20.79 -14.27
C LEU A 279 -18.05 -19.33 -14.48
N THR A 280 -17.77 -18.73 -15.64
CA THR A 280 -18.29 -17.40 -16.01
C THR A 280 -19.81 -17.35 -15.85
N GLN A 281 -20.55 -18.29 -16.46
CA GLN A 281 -22.01 -18.29 -16.36
C GLN A 281 -22.48 -18.45 -14.90
N GLN A 282 -21.86 -19.36 -14.14
CA GLN A 282 -22.20 -19.56 -12.73
C GLN A 282 -22.07 -18.28 -11.90
N TRP A 283 -20.98 -17.53 -12.07
CA TRP A 283 -20.74 -16.31 -11.32
C TRP A 283 -21.56 -15.13 -11.82
N SER A 284 -21.82 -15.03 -13.12
CA SER A 284 -22.79 -14.08 -13.67
C SER A 284 -24.19 -14.32 -13.10
N ASP A 285 -24.67 -15.57 -13.11
CA ASP A 285 -25.98 -15.93 -12.56
C ASP A 285 -26.05 -15.64 -11.05
N ARG A 286 -24.97 -15.89 -10.31
CA ARG A 286 -24.87 -15.57 -8.88
C ARG A 286 -24.98 -14.07 -8.63
N ALA A 287 -24.27 -13.25 -9.41
CA ALA A 287 -24.32 -11.80 -9.29
C ALA A 287 -25.71 -11.24 -9.61
N ASP A 288 -26.33 -11.72 -10.70
CA ASP A 288 -27.66 -11.26 -11.13
C ASP A 288 -28.75 -11.67 -10.14
N THR A 289 -28.66 -12.88 -9.58
CA THR A 289 -29.57 -13.36 -8.53
C THR A 289 -29.45 -12.49 -7.28
N LEU A 290 -28.22 -12.21 -6.82
CA LEU A 290 -27.98 -11.37 -5.65
C LEU A 290 -28.48 -9.93 -5.87
N TYR A 291 -28.26 -9.36 -7.06
CA TYR A 291 -28.80 -8.05 -7.42
C TYR A 291 -30.33 -8.03 -7.37
N GLY A 292 -31.00 -9.06 -7.89
CA GLY A 292 -32.45 -9.20 -7.79
C GLY A 292 -32.94 -9.22 -6.33
N GLN A 293 -32.28 -10.01 -5.48
CA GLN A 293 -32.57 -10.09 -4.05
C GLN A 293 -32.35 -8.76 -3.33
N MET A 294 -31.32 -8.00 -3.72
CA MET A 294 -31.11 -6.66 -3.19
C MET A 294 -32.28 -5.75 -3.55
N ARG A 295 -32.74 -5.77 -4.81
CA ARG A 295 -33.88 -4.96 -5.24
C ARG A 295 -35.16 -5.34 -4.50
N ASP A 296 -35.38 -6.62 -4.23
CA ASP A 296 -36.59 -7.09 -3.54
C ASP A 296 -36.62 -6.68 -2.05
N VAL A 297 -35.46 -6.63 -1.37
CA VAL A 297 -35.40 -6.43 0.09
C VAL A 297 -34.97 -5.02 0.47
N LEU A 298 -33.95 -4.46 -0.18
CA LEU A 298 -33.27 -3.22 0.24
C LEU A 298 -33.75 -1.98 -0.50
N TRP A 299 -34.51 -2.14 -1.59
CA TRP A 299 -35.03 -1.01 -2.33
C TRP A 299 -36.25 -0.42 -1.65
N ASP A 300 -36.31 0.90 -1.57
CA ASP A 300 -37.49 1.62 -1.16
C ASP A 300 -38.17 2.31 -2.35
N GLU A 301 -39.43 1.93 -2.61
CA GLU A 301 -40.16 2.40 -3.78
C GLU A 301 -40.66 3.84 -3.67
N ASP A 302 -40.80 4.37 -2.46
CA ASP A 302 -41.25 5.75 -2.24
C ASP A 302 -40.07 6.71 -2.29
N MET A 303 -38.96 6.34 -1.64
CA MET A 303 -37.72 7.11 -1.67
C MET A 303 -36.96 6.97 -3.00
N LYS A 304 -37.26 5.91 -3.77
CA LYS A 304 -36.45 5.42 -4.88
C LYS A 304 -34.99 5.27 -4.47
N PHE A 305 -34.74 4.72 -3.28
CA PHE A 305 -33.41 4.71 -2.68
C PHE A 305 -33.11 3.38 -1.98
N TRP A 306 -31.83 3.07 -1.85
CA TRP A 306 -31.37 1.88 -1.13
C TRP A 306 -31.34 2.14 0.38
N ILE A 307 -31.99 1.27 1.16
CA ILE A 307 -32.06 1.38 2.62
C ILE A 307 -31.51 0.14 3.32
N ASP A 308 -31.18 0.30 4.59
CA ASP A 308 -30.80 -0.82 5.46
C ASP A 308 -32.03 -1.63 5.87
N VAL A 309 -31.87 -2.95 6.00
CA VAL A 309 -32.87 -3.86 6.58
C VAL A 309 -32.23 -4.72 7.65
N VAL A 310 -32.74 -4.63 8.89
CA VAL A 310 -32.21 -5.38 10.03
C VAL A 310 -32.53 -6.87 9.87
N GLU A 311 -31.49 -7.70 10.00
CA GLU A 311 -31.56 -9.16 9.92
C GLU A 311 -32.46 -9.72 11.03
N GLY A 312 -33.16 -10.83 10.76
CA GLY A 312 -34.03 -11.53 11.73
C GLY A 312 -35.37 -10.86 12.02
N THR A 313 -35.43 -9.52 12.03
CA THR A 313 -36.68 -8.76 12.26
C THR A 313 -37.31 -8.23 10.98
N ASN A 314 -36.52 -8.11 9.90
CA ASN A 314 -36.88 -7.43 8.65
C ASN A 314 -37.33 -5.97 8.87
N LEU A 315 -36.84 -5.33 9.94
CA LEU A 315 -37.09 -3.90 10.17
C LEU A 315 -36.40 -3.10 9.07
N ARG A 316 -37.21 -2.45 8.23
CA ARG A 316 -36.75 -1.49 7.22
C ARG A 316 -36.37 -0.19 7.92
N VAL A 317 -35.13 0.24 7.76
CA VAL A 317 -34.58 1.46 8.35
C VAL A 317 -34.71 2.58 7.31
N GLU A 318 -35.85 3.26 7.33
CA GLU A 318 -36.21 4.30 6.37
C GLU A 318 -35.41 5.59 6.64
N GLY A 319 -34.34 5.81 5.88
CA GLY A 319 -33.53 7.03 5.89
C GLY A 319 -32.38 6.91 4.88
N ARG A 320 -32.00 8.02 4.25
CA ARG A 320 -30.88 7.99 3.29
C ARG A 320 -29.56 8.06 4.05
N GLN A 321 -28.71 7.09 3.81
CA GLN A 321 -27.29 7.15 4.16
C GLN A 321 -26.46 7.20 2.88
N LEU A 322 -25.26 7.79 2.95
CA LEU A 322 -24.39 7.99 1.79
C LEU A 322 -24.00 6.66 1.12
N ILE A 323 -23.99 5.55 1.89
CA ILE A 323 -23.81 4.20 1.36
C ILE A 323 -24.82 3.79 0.29
N GLY A 324 -25.97 4.47 0.18
CA GLY A 324 -26.92 4.26 -0.91
C GLY A 324 -26.40 4.72 -2.28
N TYR A 325 -25.33 5.54 -2.33
CA TYR A 325 -24.66 5.91 -3.58
C TYR A 325 -23.68 4.84 -4.04
N PHE A 326 -23.14 4.02 -3.13
CA PHE A 326 -22.09 3.06 -3.43
C PHE A 326 -22.50 2.05 -4.51
N PRO A 327 -23.72 1.47 -4.52
CA PRO A 327 -24.16 0.57 -5.58
C PRO A 327 -23.90 1.09 -7.00
N PHE A 328 -24.13 2.38 -7.25
CA PHE A 328 -23.96 2.96 -8.57
C PHE A 328 -22.50 2.98 -9.05
N ARG A 329 -21.55 3.25 -8.13
CA ARG A 329 -20.10 3.14 -8.42
C ARG A 329 -19.69 1.72 -8.84
N PHE A 330 -20.42 0.70 -8.38
CA PHE A 330 -20.15 -0.70 -8.69
C PHE A 330 -21.06 -1.26 -9.80
N GLU A 331 -21.74 -0.41 -10.56
CA GLU A 331 -22.65 -0.83 -11.64
C GLU A 331 -23.85 -1.66 -11.12
N VAL A 332 -24.28 -1.40 -9.89
CA VAL A 332 -25.43 -2.03 -9.25
C VAL A 332 -26.54 -0.99 -9.10
N GLY A 333 -27.69 -1.21 -9.75
CA GLY A 333 -28.81 -0.24 -9.73
C GLY A 333 -28.52 1.03 -10.53
N THR A 334 -28.35 0.91 -11.85
CA THR A 334 -28.05 2.03 -12.75
C THR A 334 -29.24 2.44 -13.63
N ASP A 335 -30.45 2.01 -13.27
CA ASP A 335 -31.69 2.39 -13.92
C ASP A 335 -32.14 3.82 -13.56
N ALA A 336 -33.13 4.33 -14.28
CA ALA A 336 -33.61 5.70 -14.11
C ALA A 336 -34.19 5.97 -12.71
N ASP A 337 -34.85 5.00 -12.07
CA ASP A 337 -35.38 5.20 -10.71
C ASP A 337 -34.23 5.32 -9.70
N SER A 338 -33.19 4.50 -9.86
CA SER A 338 -31.95 4.62 -9.08
C SER A 338 -31.32 6.01 -9.22
N ILE A 339 -31.21 6.53 -10.46
CA ILE A 339 -30.69 7.89 -10.69
C ILE A 339 -31.58 8.94 -9.99
N MET A 340 -32.90 8.85 -10.12
CA MET A 340 -33.84 9.79 -9.46
C MET A 340 -33.66 9.83 -7.93
N GLY A 341 -33.44 8.67 -7.30
CA GLY A 341 -33.16 8.59 -5.87
C GLY A 341 -31.87 9.26 -5.46
N LEU A 342 -30.79 9.04 -6.23
CA LEU A 342 -29.51 9.71 -6.01
C LEU A 342 -29.66 11.22 -6.18
N GLU A 343 -30.38 11.68 -7.19
CA GLU A 343 -30.65 13.12 -7.41
C GLU A 343 -31.38 13.76 -6.21
N ALA A 344 -32.31 13.04 -5.59
CA ALA A 344 -33.09 13.55 -4.46
C ALA A 344 -32.24 13.82 -3.20
N GLY A 345 -31.08 13.14 -3.04
CA GLY A 345 -30.15 13.37 -1.93
C GLY A 345 -29.14 14.50 -2.17
N LEU A 346 -29.08 15.05 -3.38
CA LEU A 346 -28.10 16.08 -3.76
C LEU A 346 -28.65 17.49 -3.54
N THR A 347 -29.02 17.78 -2.28
CA THR A 347 -29.50 19.09 -1.84
C THR A 347 -28.74 19.56 -0.59
N PRO A 348 -28.68 20.88 -0.32
CA PRO A 348 -28.08 21.41 0.91
C PRO A 348 -28.75 20.92 2.20
N GLU A 349 -30.02 20.51 2.11
CA GLU A 349 -30.78 19.95 3.24
C GLU A 349 -30.58 18.43 3.41
N ALA A 350 -29.86 17.78 2.48
CA ALA A 350 -29.57 16.35 2.50
C ALA A 350 -28.07 16.08 2.63
N PHE A 351 -27.37 15.67 1.56
CA PHE A 351 -25.96 15.29 1.65
C PHE A 351 -24.97 16.43 1.35
N LEU A 352 -25.39 17.54 0.73
CA LEU A 352 -24.44 18.55 0.27
C LEU A 352 -24.07 19.52 1.39
N THR A 353 -22.80 19.51 1.77
CA THR A 353 -22.22 20.44 2.77
C THR A 353 -20.86 20.97 2.32
N GLU A 354 -20.35 22.00 3.00
CA GLU A 354 -19.13 22.73 2.62
C GLU A 354 -17.87 21.85 2.67
N PHE A 355 -17.78 20.93 3.63
CA PHE A 355 -16.60 20.09 3.87
C PHE A 355 -16.86 18.61 3.53
N GLY A 356 -17.40 18.38 2.33
CA GLY A 356 -17.70 17.05 1.79
C GLY A 356 -19.08 16.54 2.20
N PRO A 357 -19.54 15.39 1.64
CA PRO A 357 -20.89 14.90 1.88
C PRO A 357 -21.07 14.31 3.30
N THR A 358 -22.24 14.51 3.90
CA THR A 358 -22.58 13.84 5.16
C THR A 358 -22.80 12.34 4.93
N THR A 359 -22.43 11.50 5.91
CA THR A 359 -22.71 10.05 5.86
C THR A 359 -24.20 9.70 6.09
N LEU A 360 -24.98 10.61 6.66
CA LEU A 360 -26.41 10.52 6.92
C LEU A 360 -27.10 11.80 6.42
N ASP A 361 -28.25 11.67 5.78
CA ASP A 361 -29.08 12.78 5.30
C ASP A 361 -29.37 13.77 6.43
N GLN A 362 -29.09 15.06 6.21
CA GLN A 362 -29.26 16.10 7.23
C GLN A 362 -30.72 16.28 7.68
N ALA A 363 -31.70 15.83 6.89
CA ALA A 363 -33.10 15.84 7.26
C ALA A 363 -33.50 14.67 8.17
N ASP A 364 -32.63 13.67 8.36
CA ASP A 364 -32.89 12.55 9.27
C ASP A 364 -32.89 13.03 10.74
N PRO A 365 -33.85 12.62 11.58
CA PRO A 365 -33.96 13.08 12.97
C PRO A 365 -32.74 12.72 13.84
N TYR A 366 -31.91 11.77 13.39
CA TYR A 366 -30.68 11.41 14.08
C TYR A 366 -29.49 12.23 13.60
N TYR A 367 -29.54 12.93 12.46
CA TYR A 367 -28.42 13.79 12.09
C TYR A 367 -28.14 14.84 13.17
N THR A 368 -26.85 14.96 13.54
CA THR A 368 -26.37 16.08 14.35
C THR A 368 -25.09 16.64 13.76
N GLU A 369 -25.01 17.96 13.69
CA GLU A 369 -23.83 18.69 13.23
C GLU A 369 -22.60 18.39 14.12
N PHE A 370 -22.76 18.58 15.42
CA PHE A 370 -21.79 18.21 16.45
C PHE A 370 -22.18 16.90 17.11
N LYS A 371 -21.18 16.10 17.50
CA LYS A 371 -21.40 14.78 18.06
C LYS A 371 -21.53 14.82 19.58
N ASN A 372 -22.45 14.00 20.09
CA ASN A 372 -22.81 13.99 21.52
C ASN A 372 -21.83 13.19 22.40
N THR A 373 -20.68 12.81 21.85
CA THR A 373 -19.60 12.09 22.54
C THR A 373 -18.26 12.63 22.07
N THR A 374 -17.23 12.50 22.90
CA THR A 374 -15.84 12.90 22.59
C THR A 374 -15.04 11.77 21.94
N TYR A 375 -15.68 10.64 21.67
CA TYR A 375 -15.09 9.48 21.01
C TYR A 375 -15.19 9.66 19.49
N CYS A 376 -14.06 9.51 18.76
CA CYS A 376 -14.12 9.02 17.39
C CYS A 376 -14.40 7.51 17.47
N CYS A 377 -15.29 6.92 16.67
CA CYS A 377 -15.63 7.37 15.33
C CYS A 377 -17.13 7.26 15.06
N ILE A 378 -17.70 8.17 14.26
CA ILE A 378 -19.17 8.32 14.18
C ILE A 378 -19.63 8.50 12.74
N TRP A 379 -20.41 7.54 12.24
CA TRP A 379 -20.95 7.51 10.87
C TRP A 379 -22.38 8.01 10.75
N GLN A 380 -22.79 8.82 11.71
CA GLN A 380 -24.10 9.41 11.83
C GLN A 380 -24.15 10.83 11.21
N GLY A 381 -23.46 11.07 10.09
CA GLY A 381 -23.49 12.35 9.37
C GLY A 381 -22.16 13.12 9.29
N GLN A 382 -21.07 12.64 9.87
CA GLN A 382 -19.74 13.20 9.59
C GLN A 382 -19.32 12.93 8.14
N SER A 383 -18.43 13.75 7.59
CA SER A 383 -17.82 13.54 6.27
C SER A 383 -16.60 12.63 6.45
N TRP A 384 -16.57 11.52 5.72
CA TRP A 384 -15.51 10.50 5.82
C TRP A 384 -14.78 10.41 4.49
N PRO A 385 -13.45 10.61 4.43
CA PRO A 385 -12.66 10.42 3.21
C PRO A 385 -12.96 9.09 2.50
N PHE A 386 -13.16 8.02 3.27
CA PHE A 386 -13.59 6.71 2.76
C PHE A 386 -14.83 6.84 1.86
N SER A 387 -15.94 7.34 2.42
CA SER A 387 -17.21 7.45 1.69
C SER A 387 -17.18 8.50 0.60
N THR A 388 -16.53 9.62 0.87
CA THR A 388 -16.36 10.72 -0.11
C THR A 388 -15.65 10.21 -1.36
N SER A 389 -14.61 9.38 -1.19
CA SER A 389 -13.87 8.80 -2.32
C SER A 389 -14.73 7.88 -3.21
N VAL A 390 -15.65 7.09 -2.63
CA VAL A 390 -16.60 6.23 -3.38
C VAL A 390 -17.71 7.07 -4.02
N TYR A 391 -18.22 8.06 -3.29
CA TYR A 391 -19.24 9.01 -3.75
C TYR A 391 -18.77 9.80 -4.98
N LEU A 392 -17.53 10.28 -4.98
CA LEU A 392 -16.94 10.97 -6.13
C LEU A 392 -16.94 10.10 -7.39
N GLY A 393 -16.64 8.80 -7.26
CA GLY A 393 -16.73 7.87 -8.38
C GLY A 393 -18.15 7.70 -8.93
N THR A 394 -19.17 7.77 -8.07
CA THR A 394 -20.58 7.79 -8.49
C THR A 394 -20.93 9.04 -9.27
N LEU A 395 -20.59 10.22 -8.72
CA LEU A 395 -20.85 11.49 -9.37
C LEU A 395 -20.14 11.59 -10.73
N ALA A 396 -18.87 11.20 -10.77
CA ALA A 396 -18.07 11.28 -11.98
C ALA A 396 -18.62 10.40 -13.10
N ARG A 397 -19.15 9.21 -12.75
CA ARG A 397 -19.84 8.34 -13.71
C ARG A 397 -21.13 8.98 -14.23
N LEU A 398 -22.01 9.48 -13.35
CA LEU A 398 -23.25 10.15 -13.74
C LEU A 398 -23.00 11.35 -14.67
N ALA A 399 -22.00 12.17 -14.34
CA ALA A 399 -21.60 13.33 -15.13
C ALA A 399 -21.04 12.91 -16.50
N ARG A 400 -20.17 11.89 -16.57
CA ARG A 400 -19.59 11.40 -17.83
C ARG A 400 -20.59 10.72 -18.75
N GLU A 401 -21.52 9.96 -18.18
CA GLU A 401 -22.58 9.29 -18.95
C GLU A 401 -23.70 10.26 -19.35
N ASN A 402 -23.76 11.44 -18.72
CA ASN A 402 -24.75 12.48 -18.96
C ASN A 402 -26.19 11.94 -18.84
N VAL A 403 -26.43 11.15 -17.79
CA VAL A 403 -27.70 10.47 -17.50
C VAL A 403 -28.49 11.12 -16.37
N SER A 404 -27.89 12.08 -15.66
CA SER A 404 -28.52 12.83 -14.57
C SER A 404 -28.80 14.28 -14.99
N THR A 405 -29.91 14.83 -14.50
CA THR A 405 -30.26 16.25 -14.64
C THR A 405 -29.68 17.14 -13.54
N VAL A 406 -29.27 16.53 -12.41
CA VAL A 406 -28.66 17.23 -11.27
C VAL A 406 -27.14 17.07 -11.26
N VAL A 407 -26.64 15.85 -11.52
CA VAL A 407 -25.19 15.58 -11.52
C VAL A 407 -24.56 15.99 -12.83
N THR A 408 -24.08 17.23 -12.84
CA THR A 408 -23.29 17.82 -13.93
C THR A 408 -21.79 17.70 -13.65
N PRO A 409 -20.92 17.93 -14.65
CA PRO A 409 -19.49 18.12 -14.42
C PRO A 409 -19.21 19.16 -13.31
N ASP A 410 -19.94 20.28 -13.30
CA ASP A 410 -19.77 21.34 -12.30
C ASP A 410 -20.09 20.87 -10.87
N LEU A 411 -21.12 20.02 -10.68
CA LEU A 411 -21.44 19.47 -9.36
C LEU A 411 -20.35 18.49 -8.90
N PHE A 412 -19.84 17.65 -9.81
CA PHE A 412 -18.72 16.77 -9.51
C PHE A 412 -17.46 17.57 -9.15
N GLN A 413 -17.14 18.64 -9.89
CA GLN A 413 -16.00 19.52 -9.61
C GLN A 413 -16.12 20.15 -8.22
N GLN A 414 -17.28 20.69 -7.85
CA GLN A 414 -17.53 21.22 -6.50
C GLN A 414 -17.33 20.17 -5.40
N ALA A 415 -17.79 18.93 -5.62
CA ALA A 415 -17.57 17.85 -4.67
C ALA A 415 -16.09 17.45 -4.55
N PHE A 416 -15.34 17.45 -5.66
CA PHE A 416 -13.91 17.16 -5.66
C PHE A 416 -13.10 18.28 -5.00
N GLU A 417 -13.49 19.54 -5.21
CA GLU A 417 -12.94 20.71 -4.51
C GLU A 417 -13.18 20.61 -3.00
N ALA A 418 -14.41 20.28 -2.57
CA ALA A 418 -14.72 20.04 -1.16
C ALA A 418 -13.85 18.93 -0.55
N TYR A 419 -13.66 17.82 -1.27
CA TYR A 419 -12.76 16.76 -0.81
C TYR A 419 -11.30 17.23 -0.71
N THR A 420 -10.84 18.04 -1.66
CA THR A 420 -9.49 18.64 -1.64
C THR A 420 -9.33 19.58 -0.44
N MET A 421 -10.33 20.42 -0.14
CA MET A 421 -10.33 21.29 1.05
C MET A 421 -10.21 20.48 2.34
N THR A 422 -10.96 19.38 2.45
CA THR A 422 -10.86 18.49 3.62
C THR A 422 -9.55 17.69 3.69
N ASN A 423 -8.61 17.83 2.74
CA ASN A 423 -7.26 17.27 2.87
C ASN A 423 -6.26 18.35 3.33
N TYR A 424 -6.72 19.30 4.16
CA TYR A 424 -5.90 20.32 4.80
C TYR A 424 -6.15 20.38 6.31
N LYS A 425 -5.17 20.91 7.04
CA LYS A 425 -5.28 21.37 8.42
C LYS A 425 -4.31 22.53 8.58
N ASP A 426 -4.77 23.64 9.16
CA ASP A 426 -3.94 24.84 9.38
C ASP A 426 -3.21 25.36 8.12
N GLY A 427 -3.82 25.19 6.94
CA GLY A 427 -3.26 25.60 5.65
C GLY A 427 -2.16 24.71 5.09
N VAL A 428 -1.89 23.54 5.70
CA VAL A 428 -0.99 22.52 5.17
C VAL A 428 -1.76 21.24 4.80
N PRO A 429 -1.37 20.51 3.73
CA PRO A 429 -1.99 19.24 3.40
C PRO A 429 -1.95 18.26 4.58
N TYR A 430 -3.09 17.64 4.87
CA TYR A 430 -3.29 16.77 6.02
C TYR A 430 -4.49 15.83 5.77
N VAL A 431 -4.41 14.57 6.21
CA VAL A 431 -5.54 13.65 6.21
C VAL A 431 -5.60 12.93 7.55
N ALA A 432 -6.80 12.84 8.13
CA ALA A 432 -7.12 12.02 9.29
C ALA A 432 -8.42 11.22 9.04
N GLU A 433 -9.12 10.80 10.09
CA GLU A 433 -10.18 9.81 9.99
C GLU A 433 -11.48 10.39 9.43
N SER A 434 -11.98 11.50 9.99
CA SER A 434 -13.23 12.13 9.57
C SER A 434 -13.26 13.64 9.81
N HIS A 435 -14.11 14.35 9.06
CA HIS A 435 -14.24 15.79 9.08
C HIS A 435 -15.67 16.22 9.46
N TYR A 436 -15.80 17.35 10.17
CA TYR A 436 -17.10 17.98 10.37
C TYR A 436 -17.65 18.48 9.02
N PRO A 437 -18.92 18.22 8.67
CA PRO A 437 -19.42 18.57 7.35
C PRO A 437 -19.60 20.08 7.12
N THR A 438 -19.76 20.86 8.19
CA THR A 438 -20.15 22.29 8.14
C THR A 438 -19.13 23.26 8.75
N ILE A 439 -18.04 22.74 9.34
CA ILE A 439 -16.93 23.55 9.85
C ILE A 439 -15.60 22.95 9.39
N ASP A 440 -14.61 23.83 9.20
CA ASP A 440 -13.24 23.47 8.78
C ASP A 440 -12.43 22.85 9.93
N GLU A 441 -12.84 21.66 10.38
CA GLU A 441 -12.18 20.94 11.47
C GLU A 441 -12.32 19.43 11.31
N TRP A 442 -11.22 18.70 11.56
CA TRP A 442 -11.24 17.25 11.66
C TRP A 442 -11.96 16.81 12.93
N SER A 443 -12.95 15.92 12.77
CA SER A 443 -13.72 15.34 13.88
C SER A 443 -13.11 14.04 14.42
N GLY A 444 -12.29 13.34 13.63
CA GLY A 444 -11.50 12.18 14.02
C GLY A 444 -10.02 12.45 13.81
N ASP A 445 -9.36 13.00 14.84
CA ASP A 445 -7.98 13.50 14.76
C ASP A 445 -7.21 13.33 16.09
N THR A 446 -6.97 12.07 16.45
CA THR A 446 -6.21 11.70 17.65
C THR A 446 -4.71 11.76 17.35
N SER A 447 -3.95 12.51 18.16
CA SER A 447 -2.52 12.68 17.93
C SER A 447 -1.71 11.39 18.10
N ASN A 448 -0.70 11.21 17.24
CA ASN A 448 0.12 10.01 17.10
C ASN A 448 -0.71 8.76 16.79
N HIS A 449 -1.79 8.92 16.02
CA HIS A 449 -2.72 7.86 15.66
C HIS A 449 -3.40 8.12 14.31
N SER A 450 -4.12 9.23 14.21
CA SER A 450 -4.98 9.55 13.05
C SER A 450 -4.21 10.28 11.94
N GLU A 451 -3.02 10.81 12.21
CA GLU A 451 -2.22 11.50 11.20
C GLU A 451 -1.92 10.60 9.99
N ASN A 452 -2.10 11.15 8.79
CA ASN A 452 -1.80 10.50 7.51
C ASN A 452 -2.66 9.27 7.20
N TYR A 453 -3.87 9.15 7.76
CA TYR A 453 -4.72 7.96 7.63
C TYR A 453 -4.95 7.47 6.18
N LEU A 454 -4.61 6.20 5.88
CA LEU A 454 -4.76 5.60 4.54
C LEU A 454 -6.01 4.73 4.44
N HIS A 455 -7.16 5.42 4.42
CA HIS A 455 -8.50 4.83 4.42
C HIS A 455 -9.37 5.33 3.26
N SER A 456 -8.76 5.92 2.23
CA SER A 456 -9.50 6.50 1.10
C SER A 456 -8.63 6.65 -0.13
N THR A 457 -9.24 6.85 -1.30
CA THR A 457 -8.51 7.20 -2.52
C THR A 457 -8.58 8.69 -2.84
N TYR A 458 -7.44 9.29 -3.21
CA TYR A 458 -7.37 10.65 -3.75
C TYR A 458 -6.60 10.67 -5.08
N ILE A 459 -5.46 9.99 -5.13
CA ILE A 459 -4.67 9.86 -6.37
C ILE A 459 -5.51 9.18 -7.45
N ASP A 460 -6.22 8.11 -7.08
CA ASP A 460 -7.09 7.42 -8.01
C ASP A 460 -8.26 8.30 -8.48
N ASN A 461 -8.86 9.08 -7.57
CA ASN A 461 -9.93 10.01 -7.91
C ASN A 461 -9.44 11.14 -8.83
N LEU A 462 -8.22 11.65 -8.62
CA LEU A 462 -7.62 12.63 -9.52
C LEU A 462 -7.47 12.04 -10.93
N PHE A 463 -6.85 10.87 -11.06
CA PHE A 463 -6.56 10.28 -12.37
C PHE A 463 -7.81 9.75 -13.08
N THR A 464 -8.63 8.96 -12.40
CA THR A 464 -9.78 8.32 -13.04
C THR A 464 -11.02 9.21 -13.07
N ASN A 465 -11.22 10.03 -12.03
CA ASN A 465 -12.45 10.80 -11.90
C ASN A 465 -12.36 12.21 -12.43
N PHE A 466 -11.30 12.93 -12.07
CA PHE A 466 -11.13 14.33 -12.45
C PHE A 466 -10.49 14.50 -13.83
N ILE A 467 -9.29 13.95 -14.02
CA ILE A 467 -8.58 13.92 -15.31
C ILE A 467 -9.30 13.02 -16.30
N GLY A 468 -9.94 11.95 -15.81
CA GLY A 468 -10.84 11.12 -16.60
C GLY A 468 -10.16 9.99 -17.37
N ILE A 469 -9.03 9.46 -16.88
CA ILE A 469 -8.44 8.23 -17.43
C ILE A 469 -9.41 7.08 -17.15
N ILE A 470 -9.84 6.36 -18.18
CA ILE A 470 -10.77 5.24 -18.05
C ILE A 470 -10.00 3.93 -18.33
N PRO A 471 -9.52 3.23 -17.29
CA PRO A 471 -8.77 1.99 -17.47
C PRO A 471 -9.65 0.89 -18.04
N SER A 472 -9.08 0.02 -18.88
CA SER A 472 -9.75 -1.17 -19.40
C SER A 472 -8.72 -2.18 -19.87
N LEU A 473 -9.07 -3.47 -20.00
CA LEU A 473 -8.16 -4.48 -20.56
C LEU A 473 -7.89 -4.32 -22.06
N ASP A 474 -8.67 -3.50 -22.77
CA ASP A 474 -8.41 -3.21 -24.17
C ASP A 474 -7.05 -2.52 -24.32
N ASN A 475 -6.34 -2.80 -25.42
CA ASN A 475 -5.04 -2.17 -25.71
C ASN A 475 -5.19 -0.69 -26.15
N ARG A 476 -5.72 0.16 -25.25
CA ARG A 476 -6.04 1.57 -25.50
C ARG A 476 -5.94 2.41 -24.22
N LEU A 477 -5.64 3.70 -24.40
CA LEU A 477 -5.84 4.74 -23.40
C LEU A 477 -7.11 5.53 -23.76
N GLU A 478 -8.06 5.58 -22.83
CA GLU A 478 -9.26 6.39 -22.94
C GLU A 478 -9.23 7.56 -21.95
N LEU A 479 -9.56 8.76 -22.42
CA LEU A 479 -9.65 9.97 -21.61
C LEU A 479 -11.04 10.60 -21.79
N ARG A 480 -11.74 10.84 -20.68
CA ARG A 480 -13.03 11.56 -20.60
C ARG A 480 -12.96 12.61 -19.49
N PRO A 481 -12.32 13.77 -19.76
CA PRO A 481 -12.03 14.76 -18.72
C PRO A 481 -13.29 15.34 -18.07
N LEU A 482 -13.22 15.53 -16.75
CA LEU A 482 -14.18 16.32 -15.96
C LEU A 482 -13.52 17.54 -15.31
N VAL A 483 -12.30 17.89 -15.70
CA VAL A 483 -11.63 19.11 -15.22
C VAL A 483 -12.41 20.37 -15.63
N PRO A 484 -12.30 21.48 -14.88
CA PRO A 484 -12.91 22.75 -15.23
C PRO A 484 -12.54 23.22 -16.64
N SER A 485 -13.52 23.80 -17.34
CA SER A 485 -13.36 24.23 -18.75
C SER A 485 -12.35 25.38 -18.95
N ASP A 486 -11.96 26.06 -17.87
CA ASP A 486 -10.99 27.15 -17.85
C ASP A 486 -9.56 26.68 -17.55
N TRP A 487 -9.33 25.39 -17.30
CA TRP A 487 -7.99 24.81 -17.24
C TRP A 487 -7.33 24.91 -18.61
N THR A 488 -6.33 25.79 -18.74
CA THR A 488 -5.60 26.02 -20.00
C THR A 488 -4.36 25.14 -20.15
N TYR A 489 -3.93 24.48 -19.07
CA TYR A 489 -2.82 23.53 -19.08
C TYR A 489 -2.99 22.46 -18.00
N PHE A 490 -2.33 21.32 -18.17
CA PHE A 490 -1.88 20.41 -17.12
C PHE A 490 -0.89 19.40 -17.72
N ALA A 491 -0.07 18.79 -16.89
CA ALA A 491 0.76 17.66 -17.29
C ALA A 491 0.66 16.52 -16.28
N ILE A 492 0.68 15.29 -16.78
CA ILE A 492 0.96 14.06 -16.04
C ILE A 492 2.11 13.39 -16.77
N GLU A 493 3.19 13.09 -16.07
CA GLU A 493 4.39 12.48 -16.62
C GLU A 493 4.72 11.19 -15.86
N ASN A 494 5.14 10.15 -16.58
CA ASN A 494 5.48 8.84 -16.03
C ASN A 494 4.33 8.11 -15.33
N LEU A 495 3.12 8.22 -15.88
CA LEU A 495 1.99 7.40 -15.46
C LEU A 495 2.21 5.94 -15.91
N PRO A 496 2.34 4.96 -14.98
CA PRO A 496 2.42 3.56 -15.38
C PRO A 496 1.05 3.10 -15.91
N TYR A 497 1.03 2.61 -17.14
CA TYR A 497 -0.19 2.08 -17.77
C TYR A 497 0.18 1.03 -18.82
N HIS A 498 -0.38 -0.18 -18.69
CA HIS A 498 -0.17 -1.27 -19.66
C HIS A 498 1.32 -1.62 -19.91
N GLY A 499 2.13 -1.62 -18.86
CA GLY A 499 3.58 -1.89 -18.92
C GLY A 499 4.41 -0.78 -19.58
N GLN A 500 3.87 0.43 -19.70
CA GLN A 500 4.53 1.59 -20.30
C GLN A 500 4.45 2.80 -19.37
N LEU A 501 5.28 3.81 -19.63
CA LEU A 501 5.18 5.13 -18.99
C LEU A 501 4.49 6.10 -19.94
N ILE A 502 3.27 6.50 -19.60
CA ILE A 502 2.44 7.44 -20.36
C ILE A 502 2.65 8.85 -19.82
N SER A 503 2.75 9.82 -20.74
CA SER A 503 2.69 11.24 -20.39
C SER A 503 1.52 11.91 -21.12
N ILE A 504 0.69 12.63 -20.37
CA ILE A 504 -0.48 13.37 -20.83
C ILE A 504 -0.17 14.86 -20.66
N LEU A 505 -0.18 15.62 -21.76
CA LEU A 505 0.19 17.03 -21.77
C LEU A 505 -0.92 17.85 -22.41
N TRP A 506 -1.65 18.62 -21.63
CA TRP A 506 -2.56 19.65 -22.10
C TRP A 506 -1.87 21.01 -22.00
N ASP A 507 -1.70 21.71 -23.12
CA ASP A 507 -1.21 23.10 -23.17
C ASP A 507 -1.93 23.83 -24.30
N GLN A 508 -2.98 24.57 -23.95
CA GLN A 508 -3.88 25.18 -24.93
C GLN A 508 -3.17 26.12 -25.92
N SER A 509 -2.14 26.85 -25.46
CA SER A 509 -1.37 27.77 -26.30
C SER A 509 -0.04 27.19 -26.79
N GLY A 510 0.43 26.10 -26.18
CA GLY A 510 1.76 25.52 -26.40
C GLY A 510 2.90 26.35 -25.80
N SER A 511 2.61 27.16 -24.78
CA SER A 511 3.57 28.11 -24.21
C SER A 511 3.87 27.93 -22.74
N HIS A 512 3.10 27.10 -22.02
CA HIS A 512 3.31 26.85 -20.58
C HIS A 512 4.53 25.95 -20.38
N PHE A 513 4.63 24.86 -21.13
CA PHE A 513 5.74 23.91 -21.01
C PHE A 513 6.88 24.21 -21.99
N SER A 514 7.44 25.43 -21.93
CA SER A 514 8.41 25.94 -22.92
C SER A 514 9.75 25.20 -22.95
N ASN A 515 10.09 24.47 -21.90
CA ASN A 515 11.32 23.67 -21.83
C ASN A 515 11.23 22.34 -22.60
N PHE A 516 10.03 21.99 -23.07
CA PHE A 516 9.76 20.76 -23.81
C PHE A 516 9.08 21.09 -25.15
N THR A 517 9.65 20.61 -26.26
CA THR A 517 9.09 20.89 -27.59
C THR A 517 7.83 20.06 -27.82
N HIS A 518 6.68 20.72 -27.94
CA HIS A 518 5.39 20.07 -28.20
C HIS A 518 4.48 20.96 -29.06
N SER A 519 3.37 20.39 -29.55
CA SER A 519 2.35 21.15 -30.28
C SER A 519 1.28 21.66 -29.31
N PRO A 520 0.67 22.84 -29.54
CA PRO A 520 -0.48 23.29 -28.76
C PRO A 520 -1.61 22.25 -28.76
N GLY A 521 -2.37 22.21 -27.68
CA GLY A 521 -3.46 21.28 -27.44
C GLY A 521 -3.06 20.13 -26.51
N LEU A 522 -3.77 19.00 -26.64
CA LEU A 522 -3.55 17.78 -25.86
C LEU A 522 -2.62 16.84 -26.62
N SER A 523 -1.52 16.44 -26.01
CA SER A 523 -0.52 15.50 -26.54
C SER A 523 -0.37 14.30 -25.60
N ILE A 524 -0.33 13.11 -26.17
CA ILE A 524 -0.11 11.85 -25.43
C ILE A 524 1.19 11.21 -25.90
N TYR A 525 2.06 10.88 -24.95
CA TYR A 525 3.31 10.20 -25.18
C TYR A 525 3.28 8.82 -24.52
N SER A 526 3.88 7.84 -25.20
CA SER A 526 4.11 6.49 -24.68
C SER A 526 5.61 6.24 -24.75
N SER A 527 6.26 6.06 -23.60
CA SER A 527 7.71 5.86 -23.49
C SER A 527 8.50 6.83 -24.36
N SER A 528 8.27 8.13 -24.14
CA SER A 528 8.83 9.28 -24.87
C SER A 528 8.42 9.48 -26.33
N THR A 529 7.62 8.59 -26.91
CA THR A 529 7.13 8.70 -28.29
C THR A 529 5.74 9.35 -28.33
N LEU A 530 5.56 10.41 -29.10
CA LEU A 530 4.24 11.02 -29.33
C LEU A 530 3.33 10.03 -30.09
N ILE A 531 2.21 9.64 -29.48
CA ILE A 531 1.23 8.72 -30.07
C ILE A 531 -0.08 9.40 -30.46
N HIS A 532 -0.37 10.57 -29.90
CA HIS A 532 -1.58 11.34 -30.23
C HIS A 532 -1.41 12.83 -29.98
N ASN A 533 -2.05 13.66 -30.80
CA ASN A 533 -2.20 15.09 -30.57
C ASN A 533 -3.57 15.57 -31.08
N GLN A 534 -4.24 16.44 -30.31
CA GLN A 534 -5.49 17.10 -30.71
C GLN A 534 -5.57 18.53 -30.18
N PRO A 535 -6.23 19.47 -30.89
CA PRO A 535 -6.20 20.89 -30.52
C PRO A 535 -7.03 21.25 -29.27
N THR A 536 -7.93 20.38 -28.83
CA THR A 536 -8.88 20.66 -27.75
C THR A 536 -8.87 19.57 -26.70
N LEU A 537 -9.14 19.92 -25.44
CA LEU A 537 -9.35 18.95 -24.37
C LEU A 537 -10.77 18.37 -24.48
N THR A 538 -10.91 17.34 -25.31
CA THR A 538 -12.18 16.62 -25.56
C THR A 538 -11.95 15.13 -25.39
N PRO A 539 -13.01 14.33 -25.13
CA PRO A 539 -12.88 12.89 -24.98
C PRO A 539 -12.12 12.24 -26.14
N LEU A 540 -11.25 11.27 -25.84
CA LEU A 540 -10.44 10.57 -26.84
C LEU A 540 -10.24 9.11 -26.47
N ASN A 541 -9.88 8.33 -27.48
CA ASN A 541 -9.47 6.94 -27.36
C ASN A 541 -8.26 6.70 -28.28
N VAL A 542 -7.14 6.27 -27.72
CA VAL A 542 -5.88 6.07 -28.45
C VAL A 542 -5.41 4.64 -28.28
N THR A 543 -5.20 3.94 -29.39
CA THR A 543 -4.60 2.60 -29.38
C THR A 543 -3.15 2.67 -28.90
N LEU A 544 -2.78 1.82 -27.95
CA LEU A 544 -1.42 1.75 -27.45
C LEU A 544 -0.55 0.87 -28.37
N PRO A 545 0.76 1.14 -28.50
CA PRO A 545 1.69 0.22 -29.15
C PRO A 545 1.62 -1.17 -28.49
N SER A 546 1.78 -2.25 -29.27
CA SER A 546 1.67 -3.64 -28.79
C SER A 546 2.38 -3.82 -27.44
N ASN A 547 1.61 -4.14 -26.40
CA ASN A 547 1.99 -3.97 -24.99
C ASN A 547 2.34 -5.28 -24.26
N SER A 548 2.00 -6.45 -24.82
CA SER A 548 2.21 -7.75 -24.18
C SER A 548 3.67 -8.00 -23.80
N THR A 549 4.62 -7.64 -24.69
CA THR A 549 6.06 -7.78 -24.42
C THR A 549 6.52 -6.92 -23.25
N SER A 550 6.01 -5.69 -23.10
CA SER A 550 6.40 -4.80 -22.01
C SER A 550 5.88 -5.28 -20.66
N ILE A 551 4.63 -5.75 -20.62
CA ILE A 551 4.01 -6.34 -19.42
C ILE A 551 4.77 -7.61 -19.00
N SER A 552 5.10 -8.49 -19.95
CA SER A 552 5.87 -9.70 -19.66
C SER A 552 7.30 -9.38 -19.21
N THR A 553 7.91 -8.33 -19.78
CA THR A 553 9.27 -7.91 -19.40
C THR A 553 9.29 -7.40 -17.97
N LEU A 554 8.32 -6.56 -17.59
CA LEU A 554 8.18 -6.03 -16.23
C LEU A 554 7.96 -7.17 -15.23
N SER A 555 7.08 -8.12 -15.57
CA SER A 555 6.76 -9.27 -14.70
C SER A 555 7.90 -10.27 -14.56
N SER A 556 8.87 -10.27 -15.48
CA SER A 556 10.04 -11.16 -15.46
C SER A 556 11.26 -10.58 -14.73
N GLN A 557 11.18 -9.34 -14.26
CA GLN A 557 12.30 -8.70 -13.59
C GLN A 557 12.68 -9.43 -12.30
N PRO A 558 13.98 -9.53 -11.95
CA PRO A 558 14.40 -10.13 -10.70
C PRO A 558 13.78 -9.41 -9.50
N ARG A 559 13.15 -10.18 -8.61
CA ARG A 559 12.65 -9.67 -7.34
C ARG A 559 13.76 -9.62 -6.30
N PHE A 560 13.68 -8.63 -5.42
CA PHE A 560 14.57 -8.47 -4.27
C PHE A 560 13.76 -8.54 -2.98
N VAL A 561 14.36 -9.11 -1.94
CA VAL A 561 13.72 -9.29 -0.64
C VAL A 561 14.53 -8.65 0.48
N ASN A 562 13.86 -7.95 1.39
CA ASN A 562 14.48 -7.45 2.61
C ASN A 562 14.50 -8.59 3.65
N ILE A 563 15.68 -9.13 3.92
CA ILE A 563 15.87 -10.25 4.86
C ILE A 563 15.96 -9.82 6.33
N LEU A 564 15.78 -8.52 6.62
CA LEU A 564 15.72 -8.00 7.98
C LEU A 564 14.32 -7.72 8.50
N SER A 565 13.32 -7.52 7.63
CA SER A 565 11.96 -7.24 8.12
C SER A 565 11.46 -8.41 8.96
N ASN A 566 11.01 -8.09 10.18
CA ASN A 566 10.46 -9.06 11.11
C ASN A 566 9.11 -8.54 11.61
N PRO A 567 7.99 -9.06 11.08
CA PRO A 567 6.66 -8.67 11.51
C PRO A 567 6.28 -9.27 12.88
N ASN A 568 7.20 -9.98 13.53
CA ASN A 568 7.13 -10.46 14.91
C ASN A 568 8.13 -9.74 15.84
N ALA A 569 8.79 -8.65 15.44
CA ALA A 569 9.75 -7.98 16.31
C ALA A 569 9.09 -7.47 17.62
N PRO A 570 9.76 -7.52 18.79
CA PRO A 570 11.13 -7.97 19.07
C PRO A 570 11.34 -9.49 19.22
N TRP A 571 10.36 -10.31 18.85
CA TRP A 571 10.43 -11.76 18.98
C TRP A 571 11.00 -12.43 17.72
N GLY A 572 11.80 -13.48 17.92
CA GLY A 572 12.30 -14.31 16.82
C GLY A 572 13.56 -13.78 16.13
N LEU A 573 13.83 -14.34 14.95
CA LEU A 573 14.87 -13.89 14.03
C LEU A 573 14.21 -13.52 12.69
N PRO A 574 14.76 -12.57 11.93
CA PRO A 574 15.91 -11.74 12.28
C PRO A 574 15.63 -10.83 13.49
N ASN A 575 16.67 -10.48 14.25
CA ASN A 575 16.55 -9.55 15.37
C ASN A 575 17.60 -8.45 15.31
N ILE A 576 17.28 -7.37 16.01
CA ILE A 576 18.14 -6.20 16.16
C ILE A 576 18.14 -5.76 17.61
N SER A 577 19.28 -5.28 18.08
CA SER A 577 19.46 -4.71 19.41
C SER A 577 20.44 -3.55 19.36
N ALA A 578 20.42 -2.70 20.38
CA ALA A 578 21.36 -1.59 20.54
C ALA A 578 21.93 -1.59 21.95
N ASP A 579 23.19 -1.19 22.10
CA ASP A 579 23.86 -1.06 23.41
C ASP A 579 23.29 0.08 24.28
N TYR A 580 22.52 0.98 23.66
CA TYR A 580 21.74 2.02 24.31
C TYR A 580 20.45 2.27 23.54
N THR A 581 19.38 2.58 24.27
CA THR A 581 18.12 3.04 23.71
C THR A 581 17.58 4.16 24.58
N PHE A 582 17.17 5.28 23.98
CA PHE A 582 16.58 6.39 24.73
C PHE A 582 15.25 5.98 25.38
N SER A 583 15.10 6.24 26.67
CA SER A 583 13.83 6.11 27.40
C SER A 583 13.53 7.40 28.12
N SER A 584 12.36 7.99 27.85
CA SER A 584 11.94 9.26 28.46
C SER A 584 11.62 9.14 29.95
N ASN A 585 11.13 7.97 30.39
CA ASN A 585 10.64 7.74 31.75
C ASN A 585 11.32 6.57 32.48
N GLY A 586 12.27 5.86 31.85
CA GLY A 586 13.06 4.79 32.46
C GLY A 586 12.40 3.40 32.56
N ASP A 587 11.08 3.29 32.41
CA ASP A 587 10.34 2.03 32.58
C ASP A 587 10.03 1.29 31.26
N LEU A 588 9.65 2.02 30.20
CA LEU A 588 9.42 1.50 28.84
C LEU A 588 10.00 2.49 27.85
N SER A 589 10.84 2.04 26.90
CA SER A 589 11.31 2.92 25.83
C SER A 589 10.28 2.98 24.71
N PRO A 590 9.89 4.18 24.23
CA PRO A 590 9.11 4.32 23.01
C PRO A 590 9.98 4.22 21.74
N TYR A 591 11.31 4.15 21.88
CA TYR A 591 12.28 4.16 20.77
C TYR A 591 13.09 2.86 20.70
N GLU A 592 12.46 1.74 21.02
CA GLU A 592 13.09 0.42 21.06
C GLU A 592 13.82 0.07 19.76
N ALA A 593 14.94 -0.65 19.88
CA ALA A 593 15.76 -1.01 18.73
C ALA A 593 14.99 -1.82 17.66
N TRP A 594 14.00 -2.62 18.07
CA TRP A 594 13.22 -3.47 17.17
C TRP A 594 12.39 -2.68 16.14
N LYS A 595 12.11 -1.39 16.38
CA LYS A 595 11.45 -0.51 15.41
C LYS A 595 12.25 -0.37 14.11
N MET A 596 13.57 -0.59 14.16
CA MET A 596 14.44 -0.54 12.98
C MET A 596 14.27 -1.72 12.00
N ILE A 597 13.42 -2.70 12.31
CA ILE A 597 13.18 -3.87 11.45
C ILE A 597 11.70 -4.27 11.38
N ASP A 598 10.78 -3.37 11.74
CA ASP A 598 9.35 -3.66 11.71
C ASP A 598 8.74 -3.51 10.30
N GLY A 599 9.56 -3.07 9.35
CA GLY A 599 9.21 -2.91 7.94
C GLY A 599 8.56 -1.56 7.62
N LEU A 600 8.39 -0.68 8.61
CA LEU A 600 7.73 0.62 8.47
C LEU A 600 8.75 1.76 8.34
N LEU A 601 8.59 2.62 7.34
CA LEU A 601 9.58 3.66 7.03
C LEU A 601 8.96 5.05 6.79
N TRP A 602 9.22 5.96 7.73
CA TRP A 602 8.99 7.39 7.55
C TRP A 602 9.91 8.25 8.43
N TYR A 603 9.88 9.56 8.23
CA TYR A 603 10.79 10.53 8.84
C TYR A 603 10.07 11.68 9.55
N ASP A 604 8.85 11.42 10.04
CA ASP A 604 8.05 12.42 10.76
C ASP A 604 8.49 12.52 12.23
N THR A 605 8.32 13.72 12.82
CA THR A 605 8.53 13.89 14.26
C THR A 605 7.44 13.17 15.05
N THR A 606 6.19 13.40 14.63
CA THR A 606 4.97 12.72 15.05
C THR A 606 4.13 12.50 13.79
N PRO A 607 3.63 11.29 13.53
CA PRO A 607 3.85 10.07 14.32
C PRO A 607 5.31 9.58 14.22
N ASP A 608 5.85 8.94 15.27
CA ASP A 608 7.25 8.50 15.30
C ASP A 608 7.42 7.00 15.03
N ASN A 609 8.37 6.61 14.17
CA ASN A 609 8.89 5.24 14.15
C ASN A 609 10.40 5.25 13.98
N ARG A 610 11.13 5.07 15.08
CA ARG A 610 12.60 5.09 15.10
C ARG A 610 13.18 4.54 16.40
N TRP A 611 14.40 4.05 16.30
CA TRP A 611 15.33 3.97 17.43
C TRP A 611 16.15 5.25 17.54
N THR A 612 16.58 5.64 18.75
CA THR A 612 17.54 6.75 18.93
C THR A 612 18.47 6.55 20.13
N ASN A 613 19.70 7.04 19.99
CA ASN A 613 20.67 7.15 21.09
C ASN A 613 20.67 8.52 21.79
N ASN A 614 19.61 9.31 21.63
CA ASN A 614 19.48 10.58 22.33
C ASN A 614 19.69 10.41 23.84
N GLN A 615 20.46 11.32 24.45
CA GLN A 615 20.88 11.27 25.86
C GLN A 615 21.82 10.11 26.25
N SER A 616 22.38 9.37 25.29
CA SER A 616 23.48 8.45 25.54
C SER A 616 24.68 9.19 26.16
N THR A 617 25.32 8.58 27.16
CA THR A 617 26.56 9.10 27.75
C THR A 617 27.80 8.76 26.92
N THR A 618 27.65 7.96 25.87
CA THR A 618 28.72 7.60 24.94
C THR A 618 28.54 8.35 23.62
N PRO A 619 29.63 8.89 23.02
CA PRO A 619 29.56 9.63 21.76
C PRO A 619 29.43 8.71 20.53
N PHE A 620 29.19 7.43 20.75
CA PHE A 620 28.92 6.41 19.75
C PHE A 620 28.09 5.30 20.40
N ASN A 621 27.32 4.59 19.59
CA ASN A 621 26.53 3.44 20.01
C ASN A 621 26.56 2.36 18.93
N THR A 622 26.43 1.11 19.35
CA THR A 622 26.50 -0.06 18.48
C THR A 622 25.14 -0.75 18.39
N ILE A 623 24.69 -0.94 17.15
CA ILE A 623 23.54 -1.75 16.76
C ILE A 623 24.06 -3.14 16.37
N SER A 624 23.44 -4.20 16.89
CA SER A 624 23.76 -5.60 16.58
C SER A 624 22.57 -6.27 15.89
N ILE A 625 22.83 -6.89 14.75
CA ILE A 625 21.84 -7.58 13.91
C ILE A 625 22.17 -9.07 13.89
N ASN A 626 21.17 -9.93 14.09
CA ASN A 626 21.29 -11.37 13.87
C ASN A 626 20.24 -11.83 12.86
N LEU A 627 20.71 -12.52 11.81
CA LEU A 627 19.89 -13.22 10.84
C LEU A 627 19.61 -14.66 11.33
N PRO A 628 18.54 -15.31 10.82
CA PRO A 628 18.29 -16.73 11.09
C PRO A 628 19.46 -17.66 10.74
N ARG A 629 20.17 -17.32 9.66
CA ARG A 629 21.32 -18.06 9.13
C ARG A 629 22.25 -17.13 8.35
N ALA A 630 23.43 -17.63 7.97
CA ALA A 630 24.34 -16.87 7.13
C ALA A 630 23.73 -16.64 5.74
N ARG A 631 23.79 -15.39 5.26
CA ARG A 631 23.31 -14.98 3.94
C ARG A 631 24.38 -14.18 3.22
N LYS A 632 24.34 -14.24 1.90
CA LYS A 632 25.17 -13.45 1.00
C LYS A 632 24.52 -12.12 0.70
N PHE A 633 25.23 -11.04 0.96
CA PHE A 633 24.83 -9.67 0.65
C PHE A 633 26.07 -8.78 0.63
N ASP A 634 25.95 -7.59 0.07
CA ASP A 634 27.08 -6.70 -0.21
C ASP A 634 26.90 -5.29 0.36
N SER A 635 25.82 -5.06 1.09
CA SER A 635 25.45 -3.73 1.59
C SER A 635 24.44 -3.81 2.74
N VAL A 636 24.27 -2.69 3.44
CA VAL A 636 23.18 -2.46 4.40
C VAL A 636 22.64 -1.05 4.23
N SER A 637 21.33 -0.89 4.24
CA SER A 637 20.67 0.41 4.14
C SER A 637 20.17 0.88 5.49
N LEU A 638 20.41 2.16 5.82
CA LEU A 638 19.96 2.80 7.05
C LEU A 638 19.11 4.02 6.70
N ALA A 639 17.85 4.02 7.13
CA ALA A 639 16.97 5.18 7.07
C ALA A 639 17.29 6.13 8.24
N ILE A 640 18.13 7.14 7.98
CA ILE A 640 18.57 8.08 9.02
C ILE A 640 17.54 9.18 9.18
N PHE A 641 16.92 9.27 10.36
CA PHE A 641 16.08 10.40 10.74
C PHE A 641 16.95 11.56 11.22
N ALA A 642 16.65 12.77 10.75
CA ALA A 642 17.28 14.01 11.17
C ALA A 642 16.24 15.13 11.26
N ASP A 643 16.28 15.86 12.36
CA ASP A 643 15.35 16.94 12.68
C ASP A 643 16.06 18.27 12.94
N THR A 644 17.34 18.40 12.55
CA THR A 644 18.12 19.64 12.70
C THR A 644 17.44 20.84 12.06
N ASP A 645 16.85 20.66 10.87
CA ASP A 645 16.14 21.72 10.14
C ASP A 645 14.79 22.07 10.80
N ARG A 646 14.33 21.22 11.72
CA ARG A 646 13.12 21.38 12.55
C ARG A 646 13.48 21.83 13.97
N GLY A 647 14.75 22.18 14.23
CA GLY A 647 15.24 22.62 15.53
C GLY A 647 15.46 21.50 16.57
N GLY A 648 15.47 20.25 16.14
CA GLY A 648 15.71 19.10 17.00
C GLY A 648 17.20 18.78 17.21
N VAL A 649 17.47 17.63 17.82
CA VAL A 649 18.81 17.20 18.29
C VAL A 649 19.32 15.95 17.59
N ILE A 650 18.63 15.49 16.55
CA ILE A 650 19.03 14.33 15.77
C ILE A 650 19.60 14.77 14.44
N ALA A 651 20.79 14.28 14.11
CA ALA A 651 21.46 14.54 12.86
C ALA A 651 22.05 13.27 12.26
N CYS A 652 22.49 13.38 11.00
CA CYS A 652 23.34 12.37 10.39
C CYS A 652 24.55 12.04 11.28
N PRO A 653 24.90 10.76 11.48
CA PRO A 653 26.12 10.37 12.21
C PRO A 653 27.38 10.96 11.56
N SER A 654 28.39 11.25 12.38
CA SER A 654 29.70 11.72 11.91
C SER A 654 30.56 10.61 11.32
N ALA A 655 30.31 9.36 11.69
CA ALA A 655 30.99 8.19 11.15
C ALA A 655 30.13 6.92 11.32
N ILE A 656 30.37 5.93 10.45
CA ILE A 656 29.83 4.58 10.53
C ILE A 656 30.94 3.54 10.36
N MET A 657 30.88 2.46 11.15
CA MET A 657 31.75 1.29 11.02
C MET A 657 30.89 0.03 11.11
N ILE A 658 31.09 -0.91 10.19
CA ILE A 658 30.31 -2.16 10.10
C ILE A 658 31.28 -3.34 10.21
N HIS A 659 31.00 -4.25 11.14
CA HIS A 659 31.80 -5.47 11.35
C HIS A 659 30.95 -6.73 11.27
N ASP A 660 31.56 -7.86 10.89
CA ASP A 660 30.98 -9.19 11.02
C ASP A 660 31.16 -9.77 12.45
N ARG A 661 30.71 -11.01 12.66
CA ARG A 661 30.82 -11.73 13.93
C ARG A 661 32.26 -11.93 14.41
N ASN A 662 33.21 -11.99 13.48
CA ASN A 662 34.64 -12.20 13.75
C ASN A 662 35.38 -10.88 14.05
N GLY A 663 34.68 -9.74 13.98
CA GLY A 663 35.30 -8.41 14.09
C GLY A 663 36.01 -7.98 12.80
N THR A 664 35.74 -8.62 11.67
CA THR A 664 36.21 -8.18 10.35
C THR A 664 35.51 -6.89 9.98
N LEU A 665 36.26 -5.84 9.67
CA LEU A 665 35.70 -4.59 9.17
C LEU A 665 35.18 -4.78 7.74
N LEU A 666 33.88 -4.64 7.54
CA LEU A 666 33.19 -4.78 6.25
C LEU A 666 33.07 -3.45 5.51
N ALA A 667 32.79 -2.37 6.24
CA ALA A 667 32.71 -1.01 5.72
C ALA A 667 33.03 0.02 6.81
N SER A 668 33.59 1.16 6.40
CA SER A 668 33.83 2.31 7.26
C SER A 668 33.68 3.61 6.48
N ARG A 669 33.06 4.62 7.09
CA ARG A 669 33.06 6.03 6.66
C ARG A 669 33.39 6.89 7.87
N ASN A 670 34.53 7.57 7.87
CA ASN A 670 34.96 8.42 8.98
C ASN A 670 35.88 9.55 8.46
N PRO A 671 35.37 10.78 8.27
CA PRO A 671 33.97 11.18 8.48
C PRO A 671 33.02 10.55 7.46
N TRP A 672 31.73 10.50 7.78
CA TRP A 672 30.65 10.08 6.88
C TRP A 672 29.99 11.29 6.20
N ASP A 673 30.75 11.97 5.34
CA ASP A 673 30.28 13.17 4.62
C ASP A 673 29.13 12.89 3.64
N GLY A 674 28.89 11.63 3.31
CA GLY A 674 27.84 11.18 2.39
C GLY A 674 26.48 10.90 3.05
N CYS A 675 26.34 10.98 4.38
CA CYS A 675 25.02 10.75 4.98
C CYS A 675 24.02 11.83 4.52
N VAL A 676 22.92 11.41 3.91
CA VAL A 676 21.82 12.29 3.53
C VAL A 676 20.71 12.20 4.60
N PRO A 677 20.32 13.33 5.20
CA PRO A 677 19.26 13.34 6.22
C PRO A 677 17.91 12.95 5.62
N ASN A 678 17.11 12.21 6.40
CA ASN A 678 15.77 11.75 6.03
C ASN A 678 15.74 11.02 4.69
N ALA A 679 16.72 10.15 4.46
CA ALA A 679 16.86 9.34 3.26
C ALA A 679 17.36 7.93 3.61
N LEU A 680 17.09 6.98 2.71
CA LEU A 680 17.63 5.63 2.83
C LEU A 680 19.11 5.61 2.38
N ASN A 681 20.03 5.50 3.34
CA ASN A 681 21.47 5.52 3.10
C ASN A 681 22.01 4.09 2.96
N THR A 682 22.27 3.63 1.73
CA THR A 682 22.82 2.29 1.45
C THR A 682 24.34 2.29 1.49
N VAL A 683 24.91 1.64 2.50
CA VAL A 683 26.35 1.51 2.71
C VAL A 683 26.86 0.21 2.10
N LEU A 684 27.54 0.32 0.96
CA LEU A 684 28.19 -0.80 0.30
C LEU A 684 29.42 -1.30 1.09
N PHE A 685 29.59 -2.62 1.13
CA PHE A 685 30.75 -3.30 1.70
C PHE A 685 31.95 -3.24 0.78
N GLY A 686 33.12 -3.30 1.40
CA GLY A 686 34.40 -3.24 0.71
C GLY A 686 35.29 -2.14 1.26
N ASN A 687 36.60 -2.34 1.07
CA ASN A 687 37.59 -1.50 1.69
C ASN A 687 37.86 -0.23 0.88
N SER A 688 37.95 0.86 1.64
CA SER A 688 38.69 2.10 1.38
C SER A 688 37.97 3.25 0.69
N ASN A 689 38.28 4.45 1.19
CA ASN A 689 38.33 5.81 0.62
C ASN A 689 38.27 5.94 -0.93
N ALA A 690 37.24 5.32 -1.52
CA ALA A 690 36.79 5.26 -2.90
C ALA A 690 36.34 6.63 -3.43
N SER A 691 37.13 7.23 -4.30
CA SER A 691 37.06 8.63 -4.71
C SER A 691 36.52 8.78 -6.14
N SER A 692 35.31 9.35 -6.31
CA SER A 692 34.64 9.79 -7.55
C SER A 692 33.81 8.77 -8.37
N MET A 693 32.49 8.96 -8.35
CA MET A 693 31.56 8.94 -9.50
C MET A 693 30.32 9.79 -9.12
N GLY A 694 29.55 10.28 -10.09
CA GLY A 694 28.46 11.25 -9.85
C GLY A 694 27.25 10.64 -9.11
N ASN A 695 26.29 11.48 -8.70
CA ASN A 695 24.94 11.06 -8.26
C ASN A 695 24.41 9.98 -9.20
N SER A 696 24.56 8.72 -8.79
CA SER A 696 24.22 7.56 -9.61
C SER A 696 22.89 7.04 -9.07
N THR A 697 21.82 7.31 -9.81
CA THR A 697 20.53 6.60 -9.64
C THR A 697 20.65 5.12 -9.97
N THR A 698 21.76 4.70 -10.59
CA THR A 698 22.07 3.29 -10.89
C THR A 698 22.55 2.53 -9.64
N PRO A 699 22.03 1.31 -9.39
CA PRO A 699 22.53 0.41 -8.35
C PRO A 699 24.02 0.11 -8.54
N GLN A 700 24.75 0.00 -7.43
CA GLN A 700 26.15 -0.41 -7.41
C GLN A 700 26.32 -1.59 -6.45
N THR A 701 27.17 -2.55 -6.81
CA THR A 701 27.42 -3.75 -6.00
C THR A 701 28.66 -3.56 -5.12
N GLY A 702 28.55 -3.89 -3.84
CA GLY A 702 29.66 -3.95 -2.91
C GLY A 702 30.48 -5.24 -3.05
N ILE A 703 31.36 -5.48 -2.08
CA ILE A 703 32.00 -6.79 -1.89
C ILE A 703 31.00 -7.71 -1.17
N GLU A 704 30.51 -8.74 -1.86
CA GLU A 704 29.66 -9.77 -1.27
C GLU A 704 30.38 -10.46 -0.10
N VAL A 705 29.69 -10.55 1.03
CA VAL A 705 30.11 -11.31 2.21
C VAL A 705 29.01 -12.29 2.61
N GLU A 706 29.41 -13.39 3.24
CA GLU A 706 28.47 -14.38 3.78
C GLU A 706 28.55 -14.35 5.31
N THR A 707 27.51 -13.83 5.96
CA THR A 707 27.45 -13.68 7.43
C THR A 707 26.01 -13.77 7.92
N ASP A 708 25.84 -14.14 9.19
CA ASP A 708 24.56 -14.14 9.91
C ASP A 708 24.45 -12.96 10.89
N PHE A 709 25.48 -12.11 10.94
CA PHE A 709 25.60 -11.07 11.95
C PHE A 709 26.29 -9.83 11.40
N LEU A 710 25.79 -8.68 11.83
CA LEU A 710 26.43 -7.38 11.65
C LEU A 710 26.46 -6.61 12.97
N SER A 711 27.56 -5.91 13.22
CA SER A 711 27.69 -4.88 14.24
C SER A 711 27.91 -3.53 13.55
N ILE A 712 26.95 -2.62 13.70
CA ILE A 712 26.98 -1.27 13.11
C ILE A 712 27.22 -0.26 14.22
N THR A 713 28.37 0.40 14.21
CA THR A 713 28.69 1.49 15.15
C THR A 713 28.47 2.83 14.49
N LEU A 714 27.58 3.63 15.08
CA LEU A 714 27.26 5.00 14.64
C LEU A 714 27.90 5.98 15.61
N VAL A 715 28.64 6.96 15.09
CA VAL A 715 29.31 8.00 15.88
C VAL A 715 28.51 9.30 15.77
N ASN A 716 28.25 9.93 16.90
CA ASN A 716 27.48 11.16 16.97
C ASN A 716 28.27 12.33 16.36
N GLN A 717 27.56 13.31 15.80
CA GLN A 717 28.15 14.65 15.61
C GLN A 717 28.23 15.38 16.95
N ILE A 718 29.14 16.35 17.09
CA ILE A 718 29.19 17.18 18.29
C ILE A 718 27.83 17.91 18.42
N HIS A 719 27.22 17.84 19.61
CA HIS A 719 25.91 18.39 19.96
C HIS A 719 24.67 17.64 19.45
N TYR A 720 24.82 16.58 18.66
CA TYR A 720 23.69 15.84 18.11
C TYR A 720 23.73 14.36 18.53
N ALA A 721 22.56 13.74 18.53
CA ALA A 721 22.37 12.31 18.61
C ALA A 721 21.99 11.75 17.23
N VAL A 722 21.81 10.43 17.16
CA VAL A 722 21.46 9.69 15.96
C VAL A 722 20.12 8.98 16.19
N ALA A 723 19.31 8.90 15.14
CA ALA A 723 18.13 8.06 15.11
C ALA A 723 18.04 7.34 13.76
N VAL A 724 17.50 6.13 13.79
CA VAL A 724 17.34 5.27 12.62
C VAL A 724 15.89 4.79 12.60
N SER A 725 15.18 5.08 11.51
CA SER A 725 13.79 4.65 11.33
C SER A 725 13.73 3.17 10.95
N GLU A 726 14.60 2.72 10.05
CA GLU A 726 14.61 1.36 9.51
C GLU A 726 16.02 0.96 9.05
N VAL A 727 16.35 -0.33 9.17
CA VAL A 727 17.57 -0.96 8.64
C VAL A 727 17.17 -2.10 7.72
N GLN A 728 17.71 -2.10 6.50
CA GLN A 728 17.32 -3.05 5.45
C GLN A 728 18.55 -3.77 4.89
N ILE A 729 18.38 -5.05 4.56
CA ILE A 729 19.35 -5.82 3.77
C ILE A 729 18.60 -6.45 2.62
N TRP A 730 18.88 -5.99 1.41
CA TRP A 730 18.23 -6.45 0.19
C TRP A 730 19.08 -7.51 -0.51
N VAL A 731 18.45 -8.62 -0.88
CA VAL A 731 19.09 -9.71 -1.64
C VAL A 731 18.15 -10.19 -2.75
N PRO A 732 18.67 -10.79 -3.84
CA PRO A 732 17.81 -11.45 -4.81
C PRO A 732 16.91 -12.51 -4.14
N ALA A 733 15.65 -12.57 -4.57
CA ALA A 733 14.68 -13.56 -4.08
C ALA A 733 15.15 -14.99 -4.38
N THR A 734 14.74 -15.95 -3.54
CA THR A 734 15.08 -17.36 -3.74
C THR A 734 14.22 -17.96 -4.85
N THR A 735 14.85 -18.45 -5.92
CA THR A 735 14.15 -18.99 -7.10
C THR A 735 13.89 -20.51 -7.02
N GLY A 736 14.13 -21.11 -5.85
CA GLY A 736 13.98 -22.54 -5.63
C GLY A 736 15.11 -23.38 -6.26
N PRO A 737 14.94 -24.71 -6.36
CA PRO A 737 13.76 -25.47 -5.89
C PRO A 737 13.72 -25.65 -4.36
N ARG A 738 14.79 -25.34 -3.64
CA ARG A 738 14.89 -25.49 -2.17
C ARG A 738 14.68 -24.14 -1.47
N TYR A 739 13.86 -24.16 -0.42
CA TYR A 739 13.57 -23.02 0.44
C TYR A 739 13.78 -23.41 1.90
N GLU A 740 14.67 -22.70 2.60
CA GLU A 740 15.04 -22.99 3.98
C GLU A 740 13.92 -22.59 4.95
N ALA A 741 13.57 -23.46 5.90
CA ALA A 741 12.45 -23.21 6.80
C ALA A 741 12.72 -22.04 7.76
N GLU A 742 13.99 -21.81 8.10
CA GLU A 742 14.43 -20.72 8.99
C GLU A 742 14.40 -19.33 8.34
N ASP A 743 14.25 -19.24 7.01
CA ASP A 743 13.94 -17.97 6.32
C ASP A 743 12.42 -17.67 6.32
N GLY A 744 11.59 -18.62 6.75
CA GLY A 744 10.14 -18.49 6.80
C GLY A 744 9.65 -17.60 7.94
N LEU A 745 8.41 -17.13 7.81
CA LEU A 745 7.70 -16.45 8.89
C LEU A 745 7.24 -17.48 9.92
N LEU A 746 7.72 -17.35 11.15
CA LEU A 746 7.42 -18.28 12.24
C LEU A 746 6.44 -17.66 13.24
N GLY A 747 5.54 -18.44 13.85
CA GLY A 747 4.58 -17.89 14.82
C GLY A 747 3.74 -18.93 15.58
N THR A 748 2.89 -18.45 16.50
CA THR A 748 1.82 -19.28 17.15
C THR A 748 0.41 -18.72 17.00
N PHE A 749 0.27 -17.47 16.61
CA PHE A 749 -1.02 -16.82 16.45
C PHE A 749 -1.04 -16.02 15.15
N ILE A 750 -2.19 -15.98 14.51
CA ILE A 750 -2.42 -15.23 13.28
C ILE A 750 -3.37 -14.07 13.66
N GLY A 751 -2.81 -12.90 13.98
CA GLY A 751 -3.58 -11.66 14.24
C GLY A 751 -2.97 -10.68 15.26
N GLY A 752 -3.15 -9.38 15.01
CA GLY A 752 -3.09 -8.27 15.98
C GLY A 752 -1.81 -8.05 16.79
N PHE A 753 -0.92 -7.19 16.27
CA PHE A 753 0.39 -6.80 16.80
C PHE A 753 0.34 -5.86 18.03
N GLU A 754 -0.54 -6.12 18.99
CA GLU A 754 -0.69 -5.25 20.17
C GLU A 754 0.33 -5.56 21.28
N GLY A 755 1.59 -5.85 20.91
CA GLY A 755 2.68 -6.03 21.87
C GLY A 755 2.52 -7.17 22.90
N LYS A 756 1.48 -8.00 22.77
CA LYS A 756 1.32 -9.21 23.59
C LYS A 756 2.21 -10.28 22.99
N LYS A 757 3.03 -10.90 23.83
CA LYS A 757 3.85 -12.07 23.48
C LYS A 757 2.97 -13.16 22.87
N SER A 758 2.78 -13.14 21.56
CA SER A 758 2.49 -14.35 20.81
C SER A 758 3.75 -15.19 20.96
N GLY A 759 3.64 -16.39 21.52
CA GLY A 759 4.79 -17.29 21.48
C GLY A 759 5.20 -17.49 20.04
N LEU A 760 6.45 -17.83 19.76
CA LEU A 760 6.75 -18.46 18.48
C LEU A 760 6.50 -19.96 18.55
N ASN A 761 6.55 -20.55 19.76
CA ASN A 761 6.58 -21.99 20.07
C ASN A 761 7.38 -22.84 19.08
N CYS A 762 8.29 -22.22 18.34
CA CYS A 762 9.24 -22.83 17.45
C CYS A 762 10.64 -22.38 17.86
N THR A 763 11.65 -23.10 17.39
CA THR A 763 13.05 -22.77 17.66
C THR A 763 13.88 -23.14 16.45
N ILE A 764 14.71 -22.20 16.00
CA ILE A 764 15.73 -22.48 14.97
C ILE A 764 16.83 -23.31 15.64
N GLN A 765 17.07 -24.52 15.13
CA GLN A 765 18.09 -25.44 15.60
C GLN A 765 18.60 -26.29 14.43
N ASP A 766 19.90 -26.56 14.41
CA ASP A 766 20.56 -27.43 13.42
C ASP A 766 20.27 -27.06 11.94
N GLY A 767 20.07 -25.77 11.63
CA GLY A 767 19.76 -25.29 10.28
C GLY A 767 18.30 -25.43 9.85
N GLY A 768 17.39 -25.71 10.79
CA GLY A 768 15.96 -25.82 10.52
C GLY A 768 15.11 -25.37 11.71
N VAL A 769 13.79 -25.55 11.59
CA VAL A 769 12.80 -25.10 12.56
C VAL A 769 12.19 -26.29 13.29
N LEU A 770 12.38 -26.36 14.61
CA LEU A 770 11.62 -27.26 15.48
C LEU A 770 10.27 -26.62 15.81
N LEU A 771 9.16 -27.26 15.44
CA LEU A 771 7.82 -26.77 15.76
C LEU A 771 7.29 -27.42 17.05
N GLY A 772 6.79 -26.59 17.97
CA GLY A 772 6.10 -26.99 19.19
C GLY A 772 4.60 -26.69 19.15
N ASN A 773 3.93 -26.88 20.29
CA ASN A 773 2.46 -26.78 20.39
C ASN A 773 1.92 -25.44 19.83
N GLY A 774 1.04 -25.53 18.83
CA GLY A 774 0.41 -24.37 18.17
C GLY A 774 1.35 -23.55 17.28
N ALA A 775 2.59 -23.99 17.06
CA ALA A 775 3.52 -23.29 16.17
C ALA A 775 3.14 -23.48 14.70
N TRP A 776 3.50 -22.51 13.88
CA TRP A 776 3.46 -22.62 12.43
C TRP A 776 4.70 -21.96 11.81
N ALA A 777 5.01 -22.38 10.59
CA ALA A 777 6.06 -21.81 9.75
C ALA A 777 5.51 -21.60 8.34
N GLU A 778 5.69 -20.40 7.79
CA GLU A 778 5.16 -20.03 6.46
C GLU A 778 6.28 -19.53 5.56
N ILE A 779 6.33 -20.08 4.35
CA ILE A 779 7.28 -19.67 3.32
C ILE A 779 6.45 -19.13 2.15
N ALA A 780 6.69 -17.88 1.78
CA ALA A 780 6.02 -17.20 0.68
C ALA A 780 6.93 -17.06 -0.55
N ASP A 781 6.34 -16.68 -1.68
CA ASP A 781 6.97 -16.61 -3.00
C ASP A 781 7.64 -17.93 -3.44
N VAL A 782 7.01 -19.06 -3.09
CA VAL A 782 7.46 -20.40 -3.48
C VAL A 782 7.06 -20.65 -4.93
N ARG A 783 8.02 -20.88 -5.81
CA ARG A 783 7.83 -20.92 -7.27
C ARG A 783 8.32 -22.24 -7.86
N THR A 784 7.62 -22.73 -8.88
CA THR A 784 8.13 -23.79 -9.74
C THR A 784 9.22 -23.24 -10.66
N SER A 785 10.09 -24.10 -11.22
CA SER A 785 11.20 -23.67 -12.09
C SER A 785 10.76 -22.88 -13.33
N GLU A 786 9.56 -23.14 -13.83
CA GLU A 786 8.94 -22.42 -14.95
C GLU A 786 7.91 -21.38 -14.50
N SER A 787 7.69 -21.22 -13.19
CA SER A 787 6.58 -20.44 -12.61
C SER A 787 5.19 -20.82 -13.14
N SER A 788 5.07 -22.03 -13.70
CA SER A 788 3.82 -22.62 -14.20
C SER A 788 3.04 -23.29 -13.07
N GLY A 789 1.71 -23.26 -13.19
CA GLY A 789 0.82 -23.97 -12.28
C GLY A 789 0.75 -25.48 -12.56
N GLY A 790 -0.05 -26.18 -11.76
CA GLY A 790 -0.30 -27.61 -11.86
C GLY A 790 0.19 -28.43 -10.66
N ALA A 791 -0.24 -29.67 -10.59
CA ALA A 791 0.21 -30.64 -9.60
C ALA A 791 1.73 -30.84 -9.64
N ARG A 792 2.40 -30.72 -8.49
CA ARG A 792 3.83 -30.97 -8.29
C ARG A 792 4.07 -31.65 -6.96
N ASN A 793 5.23 -32.29 -6.85
CA ASN A 793 5.69 -32.86 -5.59
C ASN A 793 6.36 -31.77 -4.75
N LEU A 794 5.85 -31.59 -3.53
CA LEU A 794 6.48 -30.79 -2.50
C LEU A 794 7.06 -31.74 -1.45
N THR A 795 8.39 -31.79 -1.38
CA THR A 795 9.13 -32.58 -0.40
C THR A 795 9.50 -31.71 0.80
N ILE A 796 9.00 -32.07 1.97
CA ILE A 796 9.36 -31.46 3.25
C ILE A 796 10.57 -32.23 3.78
N VAL A 797 11.71 -31.56 3.80
CA VAL A 797 12.98 -32.08 4.31
C VAL A 797 12.99 -31.87 5.81
N GLY A 798 13.18 -32.94 6.58
CA GLY A 798 13.07 -32.85 8.02
C GLY A 798 12.98 -34.19 8.73
N GLY A 799 12.50 -34.16 9.98
CA GLY A 799 12.37 -35.34 10.83
C GLY A 799 11.71 -35.02 12.17
N GLY A 800 12.09 -35.78 13.19
CA GLY A 800 11.47 -35.75 14.51
C GLY A 800 10.31 -36.74 14.62
N ASN A 801 9.56 -36.63 15.72
CA ASN A 801 8.35 -37.42 15.94
C ASN A 801 7.19 -36.44 16.13
N GLY A 802 6.28 -36.37 15.16
CA GLY A 802 5.20 -35.40 15.17
C GLY A 802 4.44 -35.33 13.85
N ILE A 803 3.42 -34.48 13.81
CA ILE A 803 2.51 -34.34 12.69
C ILE A 803 2.44 -32.86 12.30
N LEU A 804 2.51 -32.59 11.00
CA LEU A 804 2.28 -31.27 10.41
C LEU A 804 1.10 -31.32 9.45
N ASP A 805 0.32 -30.25 9.46
CA ASP A 805 -0.57 -29.91 8.37
C ASP A 805 0.13 -28.92 7.44
N VAL A 806 0.17 -29.24 6.16
CA VAL A 806 0.84 -28.47 5.11
C VAL A 806 -0.26 -27.88 4.23
N GLN A 807 -0.40 -26.57 4.28
CA GLN A 807 -1.41 -25.83 3.55
C GLN A 807 -0.76 -25.04 2.42
N MET A 808 -1.33 -25.16 1.21
CA MET A 808 -0.87 -24.43 0.02
C MET A 808 -1.87 -23.35 -0.35
N ASN A 809 -1.39 -22.11 -0.42
CA ASN A 809 -2.15 -20.90 -0.74
C ASN A 809 -3.45 -20.75 0.06
N PHE A 810 -3.51 -21.25 1.29
CA PHE A 810 -4.74 -21.52 2.07
C PHE A 810 -5.84 -22.39 1.39
N LEU A 811 -5.70 -22.77 0.13
CA LEU A 811 -6.70 -23.50 -0.67
C LEU A 811 -6.73 -25.00 -0.36
N THR A 812 -5.57 -25.65 -0.31
CA THR A 812 -5.47 -27.10 -0.13
C THR A 812 -4.64 -27.44 1.09
N LYS A 813 -4.97 -28.56 1.73
CA LYS A 813 -4.36 -28.99 2.99
C LYS A 813 -4.03 -30.48 2.94
N SER A 814 -2.80 -30.82 3.30
CA SER A 814 -2.30 -32.19 3.41
C SER A 814 -1.68 -32.43 4.78
N THR A 815 -1.88 -33.61 5.37
CA THR A 815 -1.29 -33.96 6.67
C THR A 815 -0.10 -34.90 6.48
N VAL A 816 1.04 -34.59 7.09
CA VAL A 816 2.26 -35.41 7.05
C VAL A 816 2.71 -35.78 8.47
N GLY A 817 3.11 -37.03 8.67
CA GLY A 817 3.63 -37.52 9.95
C GLY A 817 5.10 -37.91 9.85
N PHE A 818 5.92 -37.45 10.80
CA PHE A 818 7.34 -37.77 10.95
C PHE A 818 7.53 -38.80 12.06
N ASP A 819 8.35 -39.82 11.80
CA ASP A 819 8.58 -40.97 12.67
C ASP A 819 10.06 -41.35 12.78
N GLY A 820 10.94 -40.34 12.85
CA GLY A 820 12.38 -40.58 12.95
C GLY A 820 13.23 -39.38 12.57
N VAL A 821 14.55 -39.56 12.60
CA VAL A 821 15.50 -38.54 12.15
C VAL A 821 15.69 -38.67 10.63
N ASN A 822 15.57 -37.57 9.88
CA ASN A 822 15.73 -37.50 8.43
C ASN A 822 14.70 -38.33 7.64
N VAL A 823 13.41 -38.11 7.91
CA VAL A 823 12.31 -38.75 7.17
C VAL A 823 11.63 -37.71 6.32
N ASN A 824 12.17 -37.44 5.13
CA ASN A 824 11.55 -36.54 4.17
C ASN A 824 10.13 -37.02 3.85
N LYS A 825 9.19 -36.10 3.73
CA LYS A 825 7.80 -36.39 3.38
C LYS A 825 7.43 -35.64 2.12
N THR A 826 6.97 -36.36 1.11
CA THR A 826 6.52 -35.77 -0.15
C THR A 826 5.00 -35.79 -0.20
N VAL A 827 4.42 -34.66 -0.57
CA VAL A 827 2.99 -34.51 -0.85
C VAL A 827 2.82 -33.96 -2.26
N GLU A 828 1.84 -34.49 -2.99
CA GLU A 828 1.43 -33.89 -4.26
C GLU A 828 0.50 -32.73 -3.94
N VAL A 829 0.81 -31.54 -4.46
CA VAL A 829 0.05 -30.32 -4.23
C VAL A 829 -0.16 -29.55 -5.51
N GLU A 830 -1.24 -28.80 -5.59
CA GLU A 830 -1.56 -27.96 -6.74
C GLU A 830 -0.89 -26.59 -6.60
N PHE A 831 0.07 -26.31 -7.48
CA PHE A 831 0.68 -24.98 -7.58
C PHE A 831 -0.16 -24.07 -8.48
N LEU A 832 -0.33 -22.82 -8.07
CA LEU A 832 -0.76 -21.76 -8.96
C LEU A 832 0.45 -21.21 -9.70
N ALA A 833 0.25 -20.68 -10.90
CA ALA A 833 1.32 -19.96 -11.59
C ALA A 833 1.78 -18.73 -10.76
N GLY A 834 3.06 -18.40 -10.85
CA GLY A 834 3.70 -17.36 -10.02
C GLY A 834 4.13 -17.84 -8.62
N GLY A 835 4.18 -16.91 -7.67
CA GLY A 835 4.57 -17.17 -6.28
C GLY A 835 3.45 -17.83 -5.46
N ASN A 836 3.79 -18.82 -4.64
CA ASN A 836 2.84 -19.55 -3.79
C ASN A 836 3.22 -19.41 -2.31
N VAL A 837 2.27 -19.66 -1.42
CA VAL A 837 2.48 -19.64 0.03
C VAL A 837 2.32 -21.06 0.58
N VAL A 838 3.30 -21.51 1.33
CA VAL A 838 3.31 -22.81 2.00
C VAL A 838 3.29 -22.58 3.50
N THR A 839 2.19 -22.93 4.16
CA THR A 839 2.04 -22.80 5.61
C THR A 839 2.04 -24.17 6.26
N MET A 840 2.98 -24.42 7.16
CA MET A 840 3.12 -25.65 7.92
C MET A 840 2.63 -25.42 9.35
N PHE A 841 1.51 -26.01 9.71
CA PHE A 841 0.92 -25.95 11.05
C PHE A 841 1.29 -27.18 11.87
N TRP A 842 1.74 -26.96 13.09
CA TRP A 842 1.91 -28.03 14.06
C TRP A 842 0.56 -28.68 14.41
N VAL A 843 0.54 -30.01 14.46
CA VAL A 843 -0.62 -30.81 14.91
C VAL A 843 -0.30 -31.58 16.18
N ASP A 844 0.83 -32.29 16.22
CA ASP A 844 1.28 -33.05 17.38
C ASP A 844 2.80 -33.25 17.40
N GLY A 845 3.34 -33.60 18.57
CA GLY A 845 4.74 -33.98 18.75
C GLY A 845 5.72 -32.82 18.64
N LYS A 846 6.90 -33.09 18.08
CA LYS A 846 7.98 -32.11 17.85
C LYS A 846 8.62 -32.34 16.48
N PRO A 847 7.88 -32.09 15.38
CA PRO A 847 8.45 -32.17 14.04
C PRO A 847 9.51 -31.08 13.88
N TRP A 848 10.58 -31.41 13.16
CA TRP A 848 11.65 -30.49 12.79
C TRP A 848 11.72 -30.42 11.27
N VAL A 849 11.70 -29.21 10.71
CA VAL A 849 11.71 -28.95 9.28
C VAL A 849 12.99 -28.20 8.92
N ASP A 850 13.80 -28.80 8.06
CA ASP A 850 14.99 -28.19 7.46
C ASP A 850 14.58 -27.19 6.37
N ALA A 851 13.87 -27.71 5.37
CA ALA A 851 13.51 -26.98 4.17
C ALA A 851 12.29 -27.61 3.48
N ILE A 852 11.73 -26.89 2.51
CA ILE A 852 10.86 -27.46 1.50
C ILE A 852 11.60 -27.49 0.15
N VAL A 853 11.37 -28.54 -0.64
CA VAL A 853 11.96 -28.76 -1.96
C VAL A 853 10.87 -29.09 -2.96
N ILE A 854 10.89 -28.41 -4.10
CA ILE A 854 9.95 -28.62 -5.19
C ILE A 854 10.61 -29.52 -6.24
N GLU A 855 9.93 -30.60 -6.63
CA GLU A 855 10.42 -31.57 -7.62
C GLU A 855 9.67 -31.51 -8.96
#